data_AF-A0A9D1H478-F1
#
_entry.id   AF-A0A9D1H478-F1
#
_cell.length_a   1.000
_cell.length_b   1.000
_cell.length_c   1.000
_cell.angle_alpha   90.00
_cell.angle_beta   90.00
_cell.angle_gamma   90.00
#
_symmetry.space_group_name_H-M   'P 1'
#
loop_
_entity.id
_entity.type
_entity.pdbx_description
1 polymer ?
#
loop_
_entity_poly.entity_id
_entity_poly.type
_entity_poly.pdbx_seq_one_letter_code
_entity_poly.pdbx_strand_id
1 'polypeptide(L)'
;MRENSKIEKCYSRQFSKGNGFGSYFSGIVGGIYSANTSIQKCYSDTTIGVADAGAWGSGWWEMYYPDTTTLPWPYAYYSQGTPMGYIGETQTAEDLKNVPDHLKEVFEADSNNINGGYPIFPWQQPEEPGKEVLIGTAEELIAAANEINNDPDGGEGNVYKLTADIDLENAVWSTYIGTYNYDDEKEDFKPFKGTFDGNGHIIKNYTLKGAHKIMTGLFGAIGGNAVVKNIGVRNVSVIVDTDWVWTVAGGLAGCVSENAEVTDCYAKNVTMDITNYKIYGDARNSISEGGGLVGEIRGSGAVRNCYARGITMDTEEVNFDGGIAGYVMGNGTIENCYSDLYIVASPKNEAEVSNCYYSKNPPWPWNTGADENHIYRGTMVAGDEELKTLAPTLGDSFSIDRITSMINDGYPVLKWEYDAPALAGAGTADMPYEIHTIDDFAIFATYDETAGKYFKLMDDVDFNGISWNTPLGTEAAPFEGIFDGGGHVVENIVLKAPQKGKTEYIGLFGYIGADAQICDLGIENVTAEPAGEWGYNTVCGALAGGAAGNASISRCYVKNMTFDNKGQYNFVFLSGGGLLGQVEGEGVKITDCYSIGTKANNNCVAHESGLAGRLLDFESVANCYSDTTLSMCPDSDMSKVSNSYYLTETAGTLYKRAGTLVTGEELRNMGDKLGGSFMNNADGYPMLDWEESAEMDKITSVTYINEAGEETQSASGAVSMKSAGVAKNNGKAGRLFAASYKNGILTDVVICADEVTASGEYNIGLSLANADTVKIFIMTDNMVPLIKAYTESVQ
;
A
#
# COMPACT_ATOMS: atom_id res chain seq x y z
N MET A 1 43.11 -45.28 13.47
CA MET A 1 43.88 -44.02 13.28
C MET A 1 45.31 -44.35 12.85
N ARG A 2 45.85 -43.60 11.89
CA ARG A 2 47.26 -43.67 11.41
C ARG A 2 48.04 -42.44 11.91
N GLU A 3 49.34 -42.37 11.63
CA GLU A 3 50.25 -41.39 12.24
C GLU A 3 49.76 -39.96 12.03
N ASN A 4 49.88 -39.11 13.07
CA ASN A 4 49.45 -37.71 13.07
C ASN A 4 47.94 -37.46 12.84
N SER A 5 47.08 -38.45 13.11
CA SER A 5 45.62 -38.26 13.05
C SER A 5 45.05 -37.67 14.35
N LYS A 6 44.06 -36.78 14.24
CA LYS A 6 43.34 -36.15 15.36
C LYS A 6 41.83 -36.30 15.20
N ILE A 7 41.13 -36.67 16.28
CA ILE A 7 39.66 -36.67 16.37
C ILE A 7 39.26 -35.80 17.56
N GLU A 8 38.32 -34.87 17.38
CA GLU A 8 37.87 -33.98 18.45
C GLU A 8 36.38 -33.73 18.39
N LYS A 9 35.82 -33.28 19.52
CA LYS A 9 34.45 -32.76 19.63
C LYS A 9 33.42 -33.75 19.06
N CYS A 10 33.35 -34.93 19.67
CA CYS A 10 32.60 -36.05 19.11
C CYS A 10 31.98 -36.94 20.19
N TYR A 11 30.87 -37.60 19.88
CA TYR A 11 30.34 -38.62 20.78
C TYR A 11 29.72 -39.80 20.04
N SER A 12 29.55 -40.90 20.77
CA SER A 12 28.90 -42.11 20.27
C SER A 12 28.04 -42.77 21.35
N ARG A 13 26.81 -43.11 20.99
CA ARG A 13 25.76 -43.63 21.89
C ARG A 13 25.05 -44.83 21.27
N GLN A 14 24.52 -45.71 22.13
CA GLN A 14 23.67 -46.85 21.74
C GLN A 14 24.33 -47.85 20.77
N PHE A 15 25.65 -48.00 20.85
CA PHE A 15 26.37 -48.96 20.01
C PHE A 15 26.19 -50.40 20.55
N SER A 16 25.48 -51.26 19.81
CA SER A 16 25.30 -52.66 20.21
C SER A 16 26.50 -53.53 19.84
N LYS A 17 27.03 -54.29 20.80
CA LYS A 17 28.15 -55.20 20.58
C LYS A 17 27.68 -56.38 19.71
N GLY A 18 28.11 -56.45 18.46
CA GLY A 18 27.86 -57.59 17.60
C GLY A 18 28.52 -58.85 18.17
N ASN A 19 27.76 -59.94 18.32
CA ASN A 19 28.28 -61.24 18.76
C ASN A 19 29.09 -61.90 17.61
N GLY A 20 30.33 -61.45 17.42
CA GLY A 20 31.29 -62.04 16.50
C GLY A 20 32.65 -62.20 17.16
N PHE A 21 33.22 -63.40 17.14
CA PHE A 21 34.58 -63.65 17.62
C PHE A 21 35.58 -62.82 16.81
N GLY A 22 36.29 -61.90 17.48
CA GLY A 22 37.54 -61.29 16.99
C GLY A 22 37.45 -59.97 16.20
N SER A 23 36.48 -59.09 16.45
CA SER A 23 36.37 -57.82 15.69
C SER A 23 36.37 -56.55 16.57
N TYR A 24 37.17 -55.57 16.11
CA TYR A 24 37.56 -54.28 16.69
C TYR A 24 36.41 -53.25 16.74
N PHE A 25 35.33 -53.56 17.45
CA PHE A 25 34.19 -52.66 17.56
C PHE A 25 34.32 -51.71 18.75
N SER A 26 34.30 -50.40 18.47
CA SER A 26 34.18 -49.35 19.47
C SER A 26 33.23 -48.25 18.96
N GLY A 27 32.76 -47.41 19.87
CA GLY A 27 31.83 -46.33 19.56
C GLY A 27 32.43 -45.22 18.72
N ILE A 28 33.73 -44.92 18.85
CA ILE A 28 34.38 -43.78 18.17
C ILE A 28 35.46 -44.24 17.17
N VAL A 29 36.39 -45.10 17.57
CA VAL A 29 37.52 -45.55 16.74
C VAL A 29 37.85 -47.03 16.94
N GLY A 30 37.69 -47.87 15.91
CA GLY A 30 37.92 -49.31 16.03
C GLY A 30 39.36 -49.73 16.40
N GLY A 31 40.40 -49.00 15.97
CA GLY A 31 41.79 -49.28 16.33
C GLY A 31 42.79 -48.17 15.96
N ILE A 32 43.95 -48.16 16.62
CA ILE A 32 45.03 -47.17 16.43
C ILE A 32 46.33 -47.89 16.07
N TYR A 33 47.01 -47.42 15.00
CA TYR A 33 48.13 -48.14 14.37
C TYR A 33 49.49 -47.45 14.51
N SER A 34 49.59 -46.29 15.18
CA SER A 34 50.81 -45.47 15.15
C SER A 34 50.94 -44.53 16.36
N ALA A 35 52.16 -44.10 16.66
CA ALA A 35 52.44 -42.99 17.59
C ALA A 35 51.87 -41.64 17.09
N ASN A 36 51.81 -40.63 17.96
CA ASN A 36 51.38 -39.25 17.65
C ASN A 36 49.93 -39.06 17.16
N THR A 37 48.98 -39.89 17.60
CA THR A 37 47.54 -39.68 17.37
C THR A 37 46.84 -39.17 18.62
N SER A 38 45.80 -38.34 18.49
CA SER A 38 45.01 -37.87 19.65
C SER A 38 43.49 -37.88 19.44
N ILE A 39 42.76 -38.17 20.52
CA ILE A 39 41.30 -38.07 20.64
C ILE A 39 41.05 -37.10 21.80
N GLN A 40 40.38 -35.99 21.54
CA GLN A 40 40.22 -34.90 22.51
C GLN A 40 38.75 -34.48 22.63
N LYS A 41 38.27 -34.24 23.86
CA LYS A 41 36.91 -33.74 24.11
C LYS A 41 35.86 -34.59 23.41
N CYS A 42 35.94 -35.91 23.59
CA CYS A 42 34.98 -36.86 23.05
C CYS A 42 34.47 -37.78 24.15
N TYR A 43 33.26 -38.32 23.99
CA TYR A 43 32.74 -39.30 24.95
C TYR A 43 31.97 -40.44 24.29
N SER A 44 31.91 -41.59 24.96
CA SER A 44 31.03 -42.69 24.55
C SER A 44 30.36 -43.35 25.75
N ASP A 45 29.12 -43.79 25.60
CA ASP A 45 28.47 -44.63 26.62
C ASP A 45 28.98 -46.08 26.64
N THR A 46 29.83 -46.46 25.69
CA THR A 46 30.42 -47.80 25.60
C THR A 46 31.95 -47.72 25.69
N THR A 47 32.64 -47.72 24.56
CA THR A 47 34.11 -47.69 24.50
C THR A 47 34.57 -46.77 23.37
N ILE A 48 35.69 -46.07 23.53
CA ILE A 48 36.21 -45.15 22.51
C ILE A 48 37.10 -45.86 21.48
N GLY A 49 37.87 -46.88 21.88
CA GLY A 49 38.71 -47.67 20.98
C GLY A 49 39.57 -48.72 21.69
N VAL A 50 40.11 -49.69 20.93
CA VAL A 50 40.96 -50.78 21.42
C VAL A 50 42.43 -50.54 21.01
N ALA A 51 43.34 -50.60 21.97
CA ALA A 51 44.78 -50.68 21.90
C ALA A 51 45.16 -52.05 22.49
N ASP A 52 45.19 -53.09 21.66
CA ASP A 52 45.30 -54.45 22.20
C ASP A 52 46.67 -54.71 22.83
N ALA A 53 46.62 -55.18 24.08
CA ALA A 53 47.73 -55.80 24.78
C ALA A 53 47.68 -57.32 24.63
N GLY A 54 48.07 -57.77 23.43
CA GLY A 54 48.54 -59.13 23.17
C GLY A 54 47.48 -60.24 23.25
N ALA A 55 46.96 -60.66 22.10
CA ALA A 55 46.44 -62.02 21.92
C ALA A 55 46.70 -62.59 20.50
N TRP A 56 47.75 -63.40 20.40
CA TRP A 56 47.95 -64.57 19.53
C TRP A 56 47.90 -64.40 18.00
N GLY A 57 49.06 -64.03 17.45
CA GLY A 57 49.78 -64.84 16.46
C GLY A 57 49.25 -64.91 15.03
N SER A 58 49.75 -64.03 14.14
CA SER A 58 50.61 -64.42 13.01
C SER A 58 50.85 -63.23 12.08
N GLY A 59 52.11 -62.78 12.00
CA GLY A 59 52.70 -62.14 10.82
C GLY A 59 52.18 -60.76 10.39
N TRP A 60 53.10 -59.79 10.46
CA TRP A 60 53.03 -58.44 9.86
C TRP A 60 52.22 -57.42 10.69
N TRP A 61 52.81 -56.22 10.85
CA TRP A 61 52.39 -55.06 11.67
C TRP A 61 52.93 -55.03 13.11
N GLU A 62 54.09 -54.39 13.30
CA GLU A 62 54.54 -53.89 14.61
C GLU A 62 53.57 -52.80 15.10
N MET A 63 52.81 -53.09 16.16
CA MET A 63 52.00 -52.10 16.87
C MET A 63 52.84 -51.50 18.00
N TYR A 64 53.17 -50.22 17.87
CA TYR A 64 53.93 -49.47 18.87
C TYR A 64 52.97 -48.98 19.97
N TYR A 65 53.27 -49.27 21.24
CA TYR A 65 52.59 -48.64 22.37
C TYR A 65 53.06 -47.19 22.49
N PRO A 66 52.19 -46.17 22.38
CA PRO A 66 52.55 -44.84 22.85
C PRO A 66 52.76 -44.94 24.37
N ASP A 67 53.90 -44.43 24.83
CA ASP A 67 54.30 -44.39 26.23
C ASP A 67 53.13 -43.92 27.13
N THR A 68 52.59 -44.84 27.95
CA THR A 68 51.45 -44.56 28.84
C THR A 68 51.81 -43.65 30.01
N THR A 69 53.06 -43.18 30.12
CA THR A 69 53.51 -42.28 31.18
C THR A 69 53.37 -40.79 30.84
N THR A 70 52.98 -40.47 29.60
CA THR A 70 52.57 -39.11 29.18
C THR A 70 51.23 -39.19 28.46
N LEU A 71 50.14 -39.28 29.22
CA LEU A 71 48.75 -39.39 28.73
C LEU A 71 48.48 -38.47 27.51
N PRO A 72 48.39 -38.99 26.26
CA PRO A 72 48.13 -38.15 25.09
C PRO A 72 46.62 -37.91 24.85
N TRP A 73 45.77 -38.16 25.85
CA TRP A 73 44.30 -38.21 25.71
C TRP A 73 43.56 -37.31 26.69
N PRO A 74 43.79 -35.98 26.67
CA PRO A 74 43.04 -35.08 27.53
C PRO A 74 41.54 -35.17 27.17
N TYR A 75 40.73 -35.57 28.15
CA TYR A 75 39.28 -35.36 28.17
C TYR A 75 38.47 -36.25 27.20
N ALA A 76 38.93 -37.49 27.01
CA ALA A 76 38.15 -38.55 26.36
C ALA A 76 37.52 -39.45 27.42
N TYR A 77 36.19 -39.61 27.46
CA TYR A 77 35.48 -40.31 28.56
C TYR A 77 34.60 -41.48 28.11
N TYR A 78 34.51 -42.56 28.90
CA TYR A 78 33.58 -43.67 28.63
C TYR A 78 32.95 -44.32 29.87
N SER A 79 31.78 -44.95 29.70
CA SER A 79 31.02 -45.60 30.79
C SER A 79 31.43 -47.07 31.01
N GLN A 80 31.53 -47.51 32.28
CA GLN A 80 32.30 -48.70 32.73
C GLN A 80 32.12 -50.05 32.00
N GLY A 81 33.25 -50.75 31.84
CA GLY A 81 33.40 -52.19 31.60
C GLY A 81 34.84 -52.54 31.16
N THR A 82 35.72 -53.02 32.05
CA THR A 82 37.13 -53.35 31.72
C THR A 82 37.31 -54.84 31.38
N PRO A 83 38.26 -55.22 30.50
CA PRO A 83 39.70 -55.14 30.80
C PRO A 83 40.60 -54.57 29.66
N MET A 84 41.79 -54.10 30.07
CA MET A 84 43.01 -53.71 29.34
C MET A 84 42.92 -53.34 27.84
N GLY A 85 43.37 -52.11 27.52
CA GLY A 85 43.57 -51.65 26.14
C GLY A 85 42.57 -50.62 25.65
N TYR A 86 41.85 -49.88 26.50
CA TYR A 86 40.91 -48.84 26.05
C TYR A 86 41.43 -47.42 26.28
N ILE A 87 41.06 -46.48 25.41
CA ILE A 87 41.54 -45.10 25.40
C ILE A 87 40.54 -44.16 26.10
N GLY A 88 41.03 -43.34 27.04
CA GLY A 88 40.24 -42.35 27.79
C GLY A 88 40.11 -42.66 29.29
N GLU A 89 39.49 -41.73 30.03
CA GLU A 89 39.17 -41.87 31.44
C GLU A 89 37.79 -42.51 31.62
N THR A 90 37.67 -43.45 32.55
CA THR A 90 36.39 -44.08 32.87
C THR A 90 35.55 -43.16 33.76
N GLN A 91 34.30 -42.94 33.39
CA GLN A 91 33.30 -42.21 34.17
C GLN A 91 32.10 -43.10 34.45
N THR A 92 31.32 -42.80 35.50
CA THR A 92 30.01 -43.45 35.64
C THR A 92 29.04 -42.89 34.59
N ALA A 93 27.97 -43.63 34.30
CA ALA A 93 26.90 -43.13 33.44
C ALA A 93 26.32 -41.81 33.98
N GLU A 94 26.20 -41.69 35.31
CA GLU A 94 25.70 -40.50 35.99
C GLU A 94 26.66 -39.31 35.85
N ASP A 95 27.97 -39.54 36.04
CA ASP A 95 28.97 -38.48 35.91
C ASP A 95 29.07 -37.96 34.47
N LEU A 96 28.90 -38.84 33.47
CA LEU A 96 28.82 -38.43 32.06
C LEU A 96 27.60 -37.55 31.79
N LYS A 97 26.43 -37.92 32.32
CA LYS A 97 25.19 -37.14 32.16
C LYS A 97 25.28 -35.76 32.80
N ASN A 98 26.05 -35.61 33.87
CA ASN A 98 26.32 -34.32 34.52
C ASN A 98 27.33 -33.43 33.78
N VAL A 99 27.79 -33.84 32.59
CA VAL A 99 28.77 -33.12 31.75
C VAL A 99 30.07 -32.83 32.51
N PRO A 100 31.07 -33.72 32.46
CA PRO A 100 32.38 -33.48 33.06
C PRO A 100 32.95 -32.12 32.62
N ASP A 101 33.62 -31.39 33.52
CA ASP A 101 34.06 -29.99 33.29
C ASP A 101 34.82 -29.80 31.96
N HIS A 102 35.62 -30.79 31.59
CA HIS A 102 36.41 -30.75 30.36
C HIS A 102 35.62 -30.97 29.06
N LEU A 103 34.37 -31.43 29.15
CA LEU A 103 33.43 -31.51 28.03
C LEU A 103 32.57 -30.26 27.89
N LYS A 104 32.44 -29.41 28.93
CA LYS A 104 31.57 -28.23 28.94
C LYS A 104 31.91 -27.16 27.89
N GLU A 105 33.12 -27.19 27.34
CA GLU A 105 33.52 -26.30 26.23
C GLU A 105 32.90 -26.71 24.88
N VAL A 106 32.34 -27.91 24.79
CA VAL A 106 31.87 -28.52 23.53
C VAL A 106 30.45 -29.05 23.66
N PHE A 107 30.10 -29.53 24.84
CA PHE A 107 28.84 -30.20 25.14
C PHE A 107 28.13 -29.50 26.30
N GLU A 108 26.81 -29.61 26.30
CA GLU A 108 25.94 -29.15 27.38
C GLU A 108 25.06 -30.28 27.90
N ALA A 109 24.36 -30.02 29.00
CA ALA A 109 23.47 -30.99 29.60
C ALA A 109 22.27 -31.24 28.68
N ASP A 110 21.82 -32.49 28.61
CA ASP A 110 20.69 -32.89 27.79
C ASP A 110 19.36 -32.66 28.53
N SER A 111 19.03 -31.40 28.74
CA SER A 111 17.85 -30.96 29.51
C SER A 111 16.52 -31.47 28.95
N ASN A 112 16.44 -31.62 27.62
CA ASN A 112 15.27 -32.13 26.91
C ASN A 112 15.31 -33.64 26.62
N ASN A 113 16.29 -34.36 27.20
CA ASN A 113 16.44 -35.81 27.09
C ASN A 113 16.48 -36.35 25.63
N ILE A 114 17.07 -35.57 24.73
CA ILE A 114 17.24 -35.82 23.29
C ILE A 114 18.19 -37.00 23.05
N ASN A 115 19.19 -37.14 23.91
CA ASN A 115 20.24 -38.14 23.88
C ASN A 115 20.21 -39.05 25.13
N GLY A 116 19.03 -39.20 25.74
CA GLY A 116 18.83 -40.05 26.92
C GLY A 116 19.51 -39.53 28.18
N GLY A 117 19.66 -38.20 28.29
CA GLY A 117 20.27 -37.48 29.39
C GLY A 117 21.79 -37.30 29.27
N TYR A 118 22.41 -37.79 28.19
CA TYR A 118 23.86 -37.69 27.98
C TYR A 118 24.21 -36.41 27.21
N PRO A 119 25.39 -35.81 27.45
CA PRO A 119 25.72 -34.47 26.94
C PRO A 119 25.51 -34.34 25.43
N ILE A 120 24.90 -33.25 24.99
CA ILE A 120 24.67 -33.00 23.56
C ILE A 120 25.46 -31.80 23.08
N PHE A 121 25.62 -31.66 21.76
CA PHE A 121 26.11 -30.40 21.24
C PHE A 121 25.04 -29.30 21.40
N PRO A 122 25.45 -28.02 21.56
CA PRO A 122 24.50 -26.92 21.71
C PRO A 122 23.41 -26.85 20.62
N TRP A 123 23.79 -27.11 19.36
CA TRP A 123 22.84 -27.11 18.22
C TRP A 123 21.80 -28.24 18.26
N GLN A 124 21.92 -29.20 19.19
CA GLN A 124 20.96 -30.30 19.33
C GLN A 124 19.81 -29.96 20.26
N GLN A 125 19.91 -28.96 21.15
CA GLN A 125 18.75 -28.53 21.92
C GLN A 125 17.75 -27.83 20.98
N PRO A 126 16.44 -28.14 21.06
CA PRO A 126 15.44 -27.25 20.51
C PRO A 126 15.55 -25.93 21.27
N GLU A 127 15.66 -24.83 20.53
CA GLU A 127 15.51 -23.49 21.11
C GLU A 127 14.17 -23.44 21.84
N GLU A 128 14.18 -23.00 23.10
CA GLU A 128 12.92 -22.72 23.78
C GLU A 128 12.21 -21.60 23.01
N PRO A 129 10.91 -21.74 22.71
CA PRO A 129 10.19 -20.68 22.02
C PRO A 129 10.30 -19.40 22.85
N GLY A 130 10.86 -18.35 22.26
CA GLY A 130 10.96 -17.06 22.92
C GLY A 130 9.58 -16.53 23.33
N LYS A 131 9.56 -15.71 24.37
CA LYS A 131 8.32 -15.16 24.91
C LYS A 131 7.80 -14.00 24.06
N GLU A 132 6.50 -13.82 24.08
CA GLU A 132 5.83 -12.62 23.58
C GLU A 132 5.60 -11.64 24.75
N VAL A 133 6.11 -10.41 24.61
CA VAL A 133 5.97 -9.32 25.58
C VAL A 133 5.10 -8.24 24.96
N LEU A 134 3.93 -7.99 25.55
CA LEU A 134 3.00 -6.95 25.12
C LEU A 134 3.33 -5.63 25.82
N ILE A 135 3.36 -4.54 25.05
CA ILE A 135 3.73 -3.20 25.53
C ILE A 135 2.62 -2.22 25.11
N GLY A 136 1.89 -1.69 26.08
CA GLY A 136 0.81 -0.71 25.87
C GLY A 136 1.07 0.65 26.52
N THR A 137 2.09 0.78 27.38
CA THR A 137 2.42 2.05 28.04
C THR A 137 3.91 2.40 28.00
N ALA A 138 4.22 3.65 28.31
CA ALA A 138 5.59 4.14 28.43
C ALA A 138 6.39 3.38 29.53
N GLU A 139 5.76 3.05 30.65
CA GLU A 139 6.40 2.29 31.74
C GLU A 139 6.73 0.86 31.31
N GLU A 140 5.85 0.21 30.56
CA GLU A 140 6.08 -1.13 30.02
C GLU A 140 7.21 -1.12 28.98
N LEU A 141 7.29 -0.07 28.16
CA LEU A 141 8.40 0.12 27.21
C LEU A 141 9.74 0.27 27.95
N ILE A 142 9.78 1.06 29.02
CA ILE A 142 10.98 1.21 29.87
C ILE A 142 11.33 -0.12 30.55
N ALA A 143 10.34 -0.88 31.02
CA ALA A 143 10.57 -2.19 31.63
C ALA A 143 11.16 -3.18 30.62
N ALA A 144 10.61 -3.24 29.40
CA ALA A 144 11.14 -4.08 28.32
C ALA A 144 12.57 -3.68 27.93
N ALA A 145 12.86 -2.38 27.80
CA ALA A 145 14.22 -1.91 27.52
C ALA A 145 15.23 -2.34 28.60
N ASN A 146 14.85 -2.21 29.88
CA ASN A 146 15.70 -2.67 30.98
C ASN A 146 15.87 -4.19 30.99
N GLU A 147 14.83 -4.95 30.67
CA GLU A 147 14.91 -6.40 30.57
C GLU A 147 15.90 -6.81 29.47
N ILE A 148 15.73 -6.27 28.25
CA ILE A 148 16.61 -6.49 27.09
C ILE A 148 18.07 -6.16 27.43
N ASN A 149 18.31 -5.02 28.06
CA ASN A 149 19.68 -4.57 28.36
C ASN A 149 20.36 -5.39 29.48
N ASN A 150 19.58 -6.09 30.31
CA ASN A 150 20.11 -7.00 31.34
C ASN A 150 20.22 -8.45 30.85
N ASP A 151 19.60 -8.78 29.72
CA ASP A 151 19.71 -10.06 29.06
C ASP A 151 21.06 -10.17 28.32
N PRO A 152 21.93 -11.14 28.66
CA PRO A 152 23.18 -11.37 27.93
C PRO A 152 22.99 -11.63 26.43
N ASP A 153 21.83 -12.15 26.04
CA ASP A 153 21.48 -12.47 24.66
C ASP A 153 20.66 -11.35 24.00
N GLY A 154 20.46 -10.21 24.67
CA GLY A 154 19.83 -9.02 24.08
C GLY A 154 18.38 -9.25 23.62
N GLY A 155 17.67 -10.21 24.22
CA GLY A 155 16.31 -10.59 23.87
C GLY A 155 16.18 -11.50 22.65
N GLU A 156 17.24 -12.19 22.23
CA GLU A 156 17.22 -13.14 21.12
C GLU A 156 16.08 -14.17 21.27
N GLY A 157 15.37 -14.44 20.17
CA GLY A 157 14.19 -15.32 20.13
C GLY A 157 12.88 -14.70 20.67
N ASN A 158 12.92 -13.64 21.48
CA ASN A 158 11.73 -13.01 22.04
C ASN A 158 11.05 -12.03 21.07
N VAL A 159 9.73 -11.87 21.22
CA VAL A 159 8.90 -10.91 20.46
C VAL A 159 8.37 -9.84 21.40
N TYR A 160 8.66 -8.57 21.11
CA TYR A 160 8.15 -7.41 21.83
C TYR A 160 7.15 -6.70 20.94
N LYS A 161 5.88 -6.65 21.36
CA LYS A 161 4.78 -6.20 20.51
C LYS A 161 4.04 -5.03 21.13
N LEU A 162 3.92 -3.93 20.39
CA LEU A 162 3.10 -2.82 20.84
C LEU A 162 1.60 -3.17 20.76
N THR A 163 0.82 -2.65 21.71
CA THR A 163 -0.65 -2.83 21.77
C THR A 163 -1.40 -1.51 21.76
N ALA A 164 -0.67 -0.39 21.80
CA ALA A 164 -1.18 0.96 21.70
C ALA A 164 -0.07 1.91 21.23
N ASP A 165 -0.46 3.08 20.73
CA ASP A 165 0.45 4.19 20.55
C ASP A 165 1.00 4.65 21.91
N ILE A 166 2.30 4.95 21.97
CA ILE A 166 2.98 5.40 23.18
C ILE A 166 3.41 6.86 23.02
N ASP A 167 2.85 7.73 23.85
CA ASP A 167 3.34 9.09 24.01
C ASP A 167 4.31 9.14 25.19
N LEU A 168 5.54 9.60 24.95
CA LEU A 168 6.56 9.77 25.99
C LEU A 168 6.54 11.18 26.59
N GLU A 169 5.57 12.03 26.23
CA GLU A 169 5.30 13.35 26.83
C GLU A 169 6.51 14.32 26.82
N ASN A 170 7.34 14.23 25.77
CA ASN A 170 8.63 14.92 25.63
C ASN A 170 9.67 14.53 26.68
N ALA A 171 9.52 13.36 27.33
CA ALA A 171 10.49 12.85 28.27
C ALA A 171 11.84 12.58 27.60
N VAL A 172 12.90 12.66 28.41
CA VAL A 172 14.23 12.25 28.00
C VAL A 172 14.30 10.73 27.99
N TRP A 173 14.47 10.14 26.82
CA TRP A 173 14.71 8.72 26.64
C TRP A 173 16.19 8.40 26.89
N SER A 174 16.48 7.86 28.07
CA SER A 174 17.83 7.46 28.50
C SER A 174 18.02 5.95 28.66
N THR A 175 16.98 5.16 28.36
CA THR A 175 16.99 3.68 28.49
C THR A 175 16.93 3.07 27.10
N TYR A 176 17.96 3.31 26.29
CA TYR A 176 18.03 2.82 24.91
C TYR A 176 17.78 1.31 24.84
N ILE A 177 17.00 0.84 23.86
CA ILE A 177 16.79 -0.59 23.64
C ILE A 177 18.00 -1.15 22.87
N GLY A 178 18.79 -1.99 23.53
CA GLY A 178 20.11 -2.35 23.03
C GLY A 178 21.07 -1.15 23.08
N THR A 179 22.33 -1.42 23.38
CA THR A 179 23.33 -0.36 23.60
C THR A 179 24.61 -0.67 22.84
N TYR A 180 25.21 0.37 22.28
CA TYR A 180 26.57 0.31 21.76
C TYR A 180 27.33 1.55 22.20
N ASN A 181 28.34 1.32 23.04
CA ASN A 181 29.29 2.32 23.47
C ASN A 181 30.69 1.97 22.95
N TYR A 182 31.23 2.86 22.13
CA TYR A 182 32.57 2.71 21.57
C TYR A 182 33.57 3.43 22.49
N ASP A 183 34.24 2.71 23.39
CA ASP A 183 35.36 3.26 24.18
C ASP A 183 36.68 2.73 23.58
N ASP A 184 37.70 3.59 23.45
CA ASP A 184 39.00 3.23 22.84
C ASP A 184 39.73 2.15 23.65
N GLU A 185 39.34 1.94 24.92
CA GLU A 185 39.89 0.90 25.79
C GLU A 185 38.98 -0.34 25.93
N LYS A 186 37.68 -0.24 25.61
CA LYS A 186 36.71 -1.33 25.75
C LYS A 186 35.43 -1.10 24.93
N GLU A 187 35.23 -1.93 23.90
CA GLU A 187 33.96 -1.98 23.18
C GLU A 187 32.88 -2.65 24.05
N ASP A 188 31.76 -1.94 24.33
CA ASP A 188 30.57 -2.51 24.99
C ASP A 188 29.40 -2.53 24.00
N PHE A 189 29.36 -3.60 23.22
CA PHE A 189 28.34 -3.85 22.22
C PHE A 189 27.34 -4.89 22.75
N LYS A 190 26.14 -4.44 23.08
CA LYS A 190 25.00 -5.24 23.57
C LYS A 190 23.75 -4.89 22.76
N PRO A 191 23.68 -5.30 21.49
CA PRO A 191 22.57 -4.94 20.63
C PRO A 191 21.27 -5.63 21.06
N PHE A 192 20.14 -5.06 20.65
CA PHE A 192 18.88 -5.80 20.61
C PHE A 192 18.97 -6.89 19.54
N LYS A 193 18.58 -8.12 19.90
CA LYS A 193 18.63 -9.33 19.06
C LYS A 193 17.27 -10.00 18.83
N GLY A 194 16.20 -9.48 19.43
CA GLY A 194 14.85 -10.03 19.32
C GLY A 194 14.06 -9.51 18.12
N THR A 195 12.74 -9.76 18.13
CA THR A 195 11.78 -9.11 17.22
C THR A 195 11.02 -8.01 17.95
N PHE A 196 11.04 -6.78 17.45
CA PHE A 196 10.17 -5.70 17.92
C PHE A 196 9.13 -5.38 16.85
N ASP A 197 7.87 -5.70 17.12
CA ASP A 197 6.74 -5.46 16.23
C ASP A 197 5.90 -4.30 16.77
N GLY A 198 5.96 -3.16 16.09
CA GLY A 198 5.11 -2.01 16.40
C GLY A 198 3.63 -2.29 16.17
N ASN A 199 3.27 -3.34 15.44
CA ASN A 199 1.88 -3.75 15.22
C ASN A 199 0.98 -2.59 14.73
N GLY A 200 1.55 -1.69 13.93
CA GLY A 200 0.84 -0.52 13.39
C GLY A 200 0.76 0.68 14.35
N HIS A 201 1.46 0.63 15.49
CA HIS A 201 1.48 1.69 16.49
C HIS A 201 2.69 2.61 16.38
N ILE A 202 2.57 3.77 17.01
CA ILE A 202 3.60 4.81 16.99
C ILE A 202 4.16 5.09 18.39
N ILE A 203 5.43 5.48 18.45
CA ILE A 203 6.05 6.04 19.65
C ILE A 203 6.40 7.50 19.38
N LYS A 204 5.94 8.43 20.22
CA LYS A 204 6.05 9.86 19.92
C LYS A 204 6.49 10.73 21.10
N ASN A 205 6.93 11.94 20.77
CA ASN A 205 7.28 13.01 21.70
C ASN A 205 8.35 12.56 22.70
N TYR A 206 9.59 12.35 22.24
CA TYR A 206 10.70 12.03 23.14
C TYR A 206 11.98 12.73 22.74
N THR A 207 12.83 12.94 23.75
CA THR A 207 14.14 13.55 23.60
C THR A 207 15.23 12.50 23.79
N LEU A 208 16.11 12.35 22.80
CA LEU A 208 17.33 11.58 22.89
C LEU A 208 18.49 12.50 23.28
N LYS A 209 19.33 12.06 24.21
CA LYS A 209 20.55 12.80 24.59
C LYS A 209 21.79 12.13 24.04
N GLY A 210 22.38 12.72 23.00
CA GLY A 210 23.65 12.25 22.46
C GLY A 210 24.79 12.45 23.45
N ALA A 211 25.74 11.52 23.44
CA ALA A 211 26.97 11.58 24.23
C ALA A 211 28.14 11.02 23.41
N HIS A 212 29.36 11.33 23.85
CA HIS A 212 30.59 10.93 23.16
C HIS A 212 30.63 9.43 22.90
N LYS A 213 30.66 9.03 21.63
CA LYS A 213 30.82 7.65 21.16
C LYS A 213 29.66 6.70 21.55
N ILE A 214 28.47 7.26 21.75
CA ILE A 214 27.24 6.50 22.01
C ILE A 214 26.33 6.53 20.78
N MET A 215 25.90 5.34 20.35
CA MET A 215 24.86 5.19 19.34
C MET A 215 23.51 5.57 19.93
N THR A 216 22.87 6.59 19.37
CA THR A 216 21.72 7.26 19.96
C THR A 216 20.47 7.06 19.11
N GLY A 217 19.44 6.45 19.70
CA GLY A 217 18.12 6.23 19.09
C GLY A 217 17.14 5.69 20.13
N LEU A 218 15.87 5.45 19.76
CA LEU A 218 14.98 4.64 20.61
C LEU A 218 15.66 3.29 20.91
N PHE A 219 16.18 2.68 19.85
CA PHE A 219 17.18 1.61 19.91
C PHE A 219 18.58 2.22 19.85
N GLY A 220 19.44 1.90 20.82
CA GLY A 220 20.84 2.33 20.74
C GLY A 220 21.57 1.53 19.66
N ALA A 221 21.39 0.21 19.67
CA ALA A 221 21.90 -0.68 18.64
C ALA A 221 20.99 -1.88 18.41
N ILE A 222 20.83 -2.25 17.14
CA ILE A 222 20.10 -3.43 16.66
C ILE A 222 21.14 -4.35 15.97
N GLY A 223 21.13 -5.64 16.26
CA GLY A 223 22.15 -6.59 15.80
C GLY A 223 21.66 -8.04 15.80
N GLY A 224 22.57 -8.99 15.59
CA GLY A 224 22.24 -10.40 15.37
C GLY A 224 21.37 -10.58 14.13
N ASN A 225 20.28 -11.32 14.30
CA ASN A 225 19.21 -11.45 13.31
C ASN A 225 17.93 -10.70 13.75
N ALA A 226 18.07 -9.63 14.55
CA ALA A 226 16.93 -8.87 15.04
C ALA A 226 16.07 -8.31 13.92
N VAL A 227 14.77 -8.19 14.18
CA VAL A 227 13.81 -7.56 13.28
C VAL A 227 13.05 -6.48 14.02
N VAL A 228 13.11 -5.23 13.55
CA VAL A 228 12.26 -4.13 14.04
C VAL A 228 11.31 -3.75 12.91
N LYS A 229 9.99 -3.85 13.15
CA LYS A 229 9.00 -3.65 12.09
C LYS A 229 7.71 -2.98 12.52
N ASN A 230 6.97 -2.47 11.55
CA ASN A 230 5.61 -1.93 11.71
C ASN A 230 5.49 -0.83 12.78
N ILE A 231 6.50 0.03 12.91
CA ILE A 231 6.56 1.09 13.92
C ILE A 231 6.86 2.45 13.30
N GLY A 232 6.14 3.46 13.79
CA GLY A 232 6.40 4.85 13.48
C GLY A 232 6.99 5.58 14.68
N VAL A 233 8.02 6.41 14.47
CA VAL A 233 8.48 7.37 15.47
C VAL A 233 8.14 8.79 15.06
N ARG A 234 7.55 9.59 15.96
CA ARG A 234 7.12 10.96 15.67
C ARG A 234 7.61 11.97 16.70
N ASN A 235 7.97 13.17 16.24
CA ASN A 235 8.36 14.30 17.11
C ASN A 235 9.53 13.91 18.04
N VAL A 236 10.66 13.57 17.43
CA VAL A 236 11.88 13.15 18.13
C VAL A 236 12.85 14.31 18.17
N SER A 237 13.33 14.68 19.35
CA SER A 237 14.40 15.67 19.49
C SER A 237 15.69 14.98 19.88
N VAL A 238 16.78 15.19 19.15
CA VAL A 238 18.12 14.75 19.53
C VAL A 238 18.88 15.97 20.02
N ILE A 239 19.33 15.94 21.28
CA ILE A 239 20.12 17.01 21.90
C ILE A 239 21.53 16.49 22.17
N VAL A 240 22.54 17.22 21.70
CA VAL A 240 23.95 16.93 21.98
C VAL A 240 24.57 18.10 22.77
N ASP A 241 25.00 17.82 24.01
CA ASP A 241 25.51 18.83 24.96
C ASP A 241 26.82 18.36 25.62
N THR A 242 27.89 18.15 24.82
CA THR A 242 29.21 17.75 25.35
C THR A 242 30.39 18.34 24.56
N ASP A 243 31.56 18.45 25.20
CA ASP A 243 32.75 19.16 24.68
C ASP A 243 33.56 18.39 23.60
N TRP A 244 33.38 17.07 23.46
CA TRP A 244 34.01 16.20 22.44
C TRP A 244 33.01 15.12 22.05
N VAL A 245 32.57 15.03 20.79
CA VAL A 245 31.51 14.07 20.43
C VAL A 245 31.72 13.44 19.05
N TRP A 246 31.76 12.11 19.05
CA TRP A 246 31.49 11.27 17.88
C TRP A 246 30.12 10.64 18.15
N THR A 247 29.05 11.43 17.98
CA THR A 247 27.68 10.94 18.18
C THR A 247 27.14 10.40 16.87
N VAL A 248 26.53 9.22 16.94
CA VAL A 248 25.74 8.64 15.86
C VAL A 248 24.29 8.70 16.31
N ALA A 249 23.42 9.30 15.51
CA ALA A 249 22.04 9.54 15.92
C ALA A 249 21.03 9.16 14.84
N GLY A 250 20.01 8.41 15.23
CA GLY A 250 18.81 8.18 14.45
C GLY A 250 17.54 8.30 15.28
N GLY A 251 16.44 8.74 14.70
CA GLY A 251 15.17 8.88 15.42
C GLY A 251 14.69 7.54 16.00
N LEU A 252 14.76 6.47 15.19
CA LEU A 252 14.40 5.12 15.59
C LEU A 252 15.61 4.36 16.15
N ALA A 253 16.73 4.33 15.43
CA ALA A 253 17.90 3.55 15.84
C ALA A 253 19.21 4.34 15.70
N GLY A 254 20.11 4.22 16.68
CA GLY A 254 21.47 4.72 16.54
C GLY A 254 22.25 3.90 15.51
N CYS A 255 22.27 2.58 15.68
CA CYS A 255 22.99 1.67 14.80
C CYS A 255 22.14 0.44 14.42
N VAL A 256 22.18 0.04 13.15
CA VAL A 256 21.69 -1.25 12.65
C VAL A 256 22.88 -2.05 12.14
N SER A 257 23.12 -3.24 12.66
CA SER A 257 24.37 -3.97 12.45
C SER A 257 24.15 -5.46 12.18
N GLU A 258 25.21 -6.17 11.82
CA GLU A 258 25.20 -7.62 11.58
C GLU A 258 24.18 -8.02 10.51
N ASN A 259 23.21 -8.90 10.78
CA ASN A 259 22.14 -9.26 9.83
C ASN A 259 20.79 -8.68 10.25
N ALA A 260 20.77 -7.67 11.12
CA ALA A 260 19.53 -7.09 11.61
C ALA A 260 18.78 -6.34 10.51
N GLU A 261 17.46 -6.33 10.65
CA GLU A 261 16.53 -5.71 9.69
C GLU A 261 15.60 -4.71 10.39
N VAL A 262 15.53 -3.50 9.84
CA VAL A 262 14.50 -2.50 10.14
C VAL A 262 13.60 -2.39 8.92
N THR A 263 12.33 -2.78 9.05
CA THR A 263 11.42 -2.84 7.90
C THR A 263 10.01 -2.34 8.17
N ASP A 264 9.36 -1.75 7.18
CA ASP A 264 8.00 -1.21 7.32
C ASP A 264 7.92 -0.22 8.49
N CYS A 265 8.89 0.69 8.58
CA CYS A 265 9.01 1.67 9.66
C CYS A 265 9.13 3.09 9.12
N TYR A 266 8.81 4.08 9.95
CA TYR A 266 9.04 5.47 9.57
C TYR A 266 9.48 6.37 10.71
N ALA A 267 10.10 7.49 10.34
CA ALA A 267 10.40 8.60 11.22
C ALA A 267 9.79 9.91 10.69
N LYS A 268 8.99 10.61 11.51
CA LYS A 268 8.41 11.91 11.14
C LYS A 268 8.74 12.97 12.18
N ASN A 269 9.14 14.16 11.73
CA ASN A 269 9.48 15.29 12.59
C ASN A 269 10.63 14.95 13.56
N VAL A 270 11.77 14.54 13.01
CA VAL A 270 13.01 14.34 13.79
C VAL A 270 13.86 15.59 13.69
N THR A 271 14.14 16.22 14.83
CA THR A 271 14.99 17.41 14.92
C THR A 271 16.28 17.03 15.63
N MET A 272 17.42 17.29 14.98
CA MET A 272 18.74 17.19 15.59
C MET A 272 19.25 18.60 15.90
N ASP A 273 19.32 18.94 17.18
CA ASP A 273 19.70 20.26 17.70
C ASP A 273 20.98 20.14 18.56
N ILE A 274 22.02 20.90 18.23
CA ILE A 274 23.30 20.90 18.94
C ILE A 274 23.45 22.24 19.66
N THR A 275 23.10 22.25 20.94
CA THR A 275 22.98 23.50 21.71
C THR A 275 24.29 24.02 22.32
N ASN A 276 25.39 23.23 22.29
CA ASN A 276 26.63 23.57 23.00
C ASN A 276 27.91 23.20 22.20
N TYR A 277 27.99 23.69 20.96
CA TYR A 277 29.10 23.45 20.03
C TYR A 277 30.42 24.11 20.47
N LYS A 278 31.50 23.32 20.60
CA LYS A 278 32.88 23.82 20.69
C LYS A 278 33.77 23.14 19.67
N ILE A 279 34.33 23.92 18.74
CA ILE A 279 35.33 23.46 17.77
C ILE A 279 36.64 23.14 18.51
N TYR A 280 37.06 21.87 18.50
CA TYR A 280 38.39 21.45 18.94
C TYR A 280 39.23 20.95 17.74
N GLY A 281 40.23 21.74 17.32
CA GLY A 281 41.23 21.32 16.32
C GLY A 281 40.75 21.22 14.87
N ASP A 282 41.50 20.51 14.01
CA ASP A 282 41.16 20.27 12.60
C ASP A 282 39.96 19.32 12.49
N ALA A 283 38.76 19.92 12.49
CA ALA A 283 37.51 19.53 11.85
C ALA A 283 36.96 18.09 12.09
N ARG A 284 36.08 17.93 13.09
CA ARG A 284 34.97 16.97 13.05
C ARG A 284 33.74 17.61 13.72
N ASN A 285 32.60 17.59 13.05
CA ASN A 285 31.34 18.12 13.58
C ASN A 285 30.85 17.30 14.79
N SER A 286 29.99 17.88 15.63
CA SER A 286 29.52 17.26 16.89
C SER A 286 28.65 16.01 16.70
N ILE A 287 27.92 15.93 15.59
CA ILE A 287 27.29 14.67 15.16
C ILE A 287 28.11 14.16 13.99
N SER A 288 28.55 12.91 14.07
CA SER A 288 29.30 12.32 12.98
C SER A 288 28.37 11.71 11.95
N GLU A 289 27.38 10.94 12.40
CA GLU A 289 26.40 10.33 11.50
C GLU A 289 24.99 10.64 12.01
N GLY A 290 24.21 11.40 11.23
CA GLY A 290 22.86 11.82 11.55
C GLY A 290 21.85 11.30 10.52
N GLY A 291 21.05 10.32 10.90
CA GLY A 291 19.95 9.82 10.09
C GLY A 291 18.58 10.19 10.65
N GLY A 292 17.61 10.55 9.81
CA GLY A 292 16.24 10.76 10.29
C GLY A 292 15.68 9.50 10.96
N LEU A 293 15.85 8.33 10.33
CA LEU A 293 15.42 7.04 10.87
C LEU A 293 16.55 6.30 11.62
N VAL A 294 17.68 6.07 10.96
CA VAL A 294 18.82 5.28 11.48
C VAL A 294 20.11 6.09 11.43
N GLY A 295 20.89 6.18 12.50
CA GLY A 295 22.17 6.91 12.46
C GLY A 295 23.19 6.26 11.54
N GLU A 296 23.54 5.00 11.78
CA GLU A 296 24.53 4.24 11.03
C GLU A 296 24.04 2.83 10.72
N ILE A 297 24.33 2.33 9.52
CA ILE A 297 24.18 0.92 9.15
C ILE A 297 25.56 0.27 9.05
N ARG A 298 25.78 -0.85 9.73
CA ARG A 298 27.06 -1.57 9.77
C ARG A 298 26.96 -2.99 9.22
N GLY A 299 28.03 -3.46 8.58
CA GLY A 299 28.13 -4.85 8.14
C GLY A 299 27.07 -5.18 7.09
N SER A 300 26.20 -6.14 7.38
CA SER A 300 25.10 -6.59 6.49
C SER A 300 23.72 -6.12 6.97
N GLY A 301 23.66 -5.13 7.87
CA GLY A 301 22.42 -4.58 8.38
C GLY A 301 21.56 -3.99 7.25
N ALA A 302 20.24 -4.06 7.40
CA ALA A 302 19.32 -3.67 6.35
C ALA A 302 18.19 -2.76 6.83
N VAL A 303 17.85 -1.79 5.98
CA VAL A 303 16.69 -0.91 6.14
C VAL A 303 15.82 -1.02 4.88
N ARG A 304 14.59 -1.54 5.03
CA ARG A 304 13.72 -1.84 3.88
C ARG A 304 12.31 -1.30 4.06
N ASN A 305 11.68 -0.82 3.00
CA ASN A 305 10.28 -0.40 3.05
C ASN A 305 10.04 0.69 4.11
N CYS A 306 10.92 1.68 4.18
CA CYS A 306 10.90 2.69 5.23
C CYS A 306 10.84 4.11 4.68
N TYR A 307 10.33 5.06 5.45
CA TYR A 307 10.43 6.47 5.06
C TYR A 307 10.80 7.40 6.19
N ALA A 308 11.33 8.56 5.83
CA ALA A 308 11.64 9.63 6.78
C ALA A 308 11.16 10.98 6.24
N ARG A 309 10.42 11.73 7.06
CA ARG A 309 9.83 13.02 6.66
C ARG A 309 9.92 14.09 7.74
N GLY A 310 10.00 15.35 7.33
CA GLY A 310 10.07 16.48 8.26
C GLY A 310 11.35 16.45 9.09
N ILE A 311 12.46 16.00 8.49
CA ILE A 311 13.74 15.88 9.18
C ILE A 311 14.45 17.24 9.19
N THR A 312 14.78 17.72 10.39
CA THR A 312 15.48 18.99 10.61
C THR A 312 16.86 18.71 11.18
N MET A 313 17.91 19.07 10.43
CA MET A 313 19.30 18.95 10.82
C MET A 313 20.06 20.20 10.35
N ASP A 314 20.94 20.74 11.19
CA ASP A 314 21.94 21.71 10.75
C ASP A 314 23.10 20.95 10.09
N THR A 315 23.16 20.99 8.76
CA THR A 315 24.14 20.23 7.99
C THR A 315 25.58 20.72 8.18
N GLU A 316 25.78 21.94 8.71
CA GLU A 316 27.13 22.40 9.08
C GLU A 316 27.64 21.69 10.35
N GLU A 317 26.76 21.02 11.09
CA GLU A 317 27.04 20.40 12.38
C GLU A 317 26.93 18.86 12.38
N VAL A 318 26.68 18.26 11.21
CA VAL A 318 26.63 16.80 10.98
C VAL A 318 27.67 16.41 9.92
N ASN A 319 28.52 15.40 10.14
CA ASN A 319 29.52 14.99 9.13
C ASN A 319 28.91 14.11 8.01
N PHE A 320 27.91 13.29 8.33
CA PHE A 320 27.21 12.45 7.35
C PHE A 320 25.72 12.48 7.67
N ASP A 321 24.93 13.04 6.76
CA ASP A 321 23.52 13.27 6.96
C ASP A 321 22.64 12.49 5.95
N GLY A 322 21.47 12.06 6.41
CA GLY A 322 20.45 11.48 5.55
C GLY A 322 19.12 11.39 6.27
N GLY A 323 18.04 11.31 5.50
CA GLY A 323 16.72 11.08 6.08
C GLY A 323 16.53 9.63 6.49
N ILE A 324 16.97 8.66 5.68
CA ILE A 324 16.88 7.24 6.05
C ILE A 324 18.05 6.84 6.93
N ALA A 325 19.28 7.01 6.44
CA ALA A 325 20.48 6.67 7.19
C ALA A 325 21.51 7.81 7.13
N GLY A 326 22.25 8.05 8.21
CA GLY A 326 23.37 9.00 8.18
C GLY A 326 24.55 8.43 7.38
N TYR A 327 24.97 7.22 7.71
CA TYR A 327 26.11 6.54 7.10
C TYR A 327 25.89 5.03 6.95
N VAL A 328 26.60 4.42 5.99
CA VAL A 328 26.69 2.95 5.85
C VAL A 328 28.17 2.58 5.85
N MET A 329 28.55 1.73 6.81
CA MET A 329 29.89 1.17 6.99
C MET A 329 29.88 -0.34 6.71
N GLY A 330 30.37 -0.77 5.55
CA GLY A 330 30.41 -2.20 5.18
C GLY A 330 29.65 -2.50 3.89
N ASN A 331 28.71 -3.45 3.92
CA ASN A 331 27.88 -3.86 2.77
C ASN A 331 26.38 -3.78 3.14
N GLY A 332 25.98 -2.70 3.81
CA GLY A 332 24.61 -2.54 4.29
C GLY A 332 23.62 -2.29 3.15
N THR A 333 22.36 -2.68 3.35
CA THR A 333 21.30 -2.55 2.33
C THR A 333 20.29 -1.47 2.72
N ILE A 334 19.93 -0.61 1.76
CA ILE A 334 18.77 0.29 1.84
C ILE A 334 17.90 0.06 0.60
N GLU A 335 16.67 -0.38 0.81
CA GLU A 335 15.79 -0.81 -0.28
C GLU A 335 14.35 -0.29 -0.09
N ASN A 336 13.69 0.12 -1.18
CA ASN A 336 12.29 0.57 -1.15
C ASN A 336 12.05 1.69 -0.12
N CYS A 337 12.94 2.68 -0.04
CA CYS A 337 12.82 3.75 0.96
C CYS A 337 12.64 5.13 0.31
N TYR A 338 12.00 6.07 0.99
CA TYR A 338 11.97 7.45 0.51
C TYR A 338 12.10 8.50 1.62
N SER A 339 12.55 9.69 1.25
CA SER A 339 12.79 10.79 2.18
C SER A 339 12.56 12.15 1.55
N ASP A 340 12.01 13.11 2.30
CA ASP A 340 11.97 14.52 1.87
C ASP A 340 13.30 15.27 2.12
N LEU A 341 14.30 14.58 2.69
CA LEU A 341 15.70 14.97 2.79
C LEU A 341 16.52 14.18 1.74
N TYR A 342 17.59 13.50 2.14
CA TYR A 342 18.41 12.59 1.34
C TYR A 342 18.14 11.16 1.80
N ILE A 343 18.60 10.13 1.07
CA ILE A 343 18.53 8.74 1.58
C ILE A 343 19.67 8.48 2.57
N VAL A 344 20.91 8.58 2.08
CA VAL A 344 22.13 8.32 2.85
C VAL A 344 23.35 8.97 2.21
N ALA A 345 24.32 9.38 3.02
CA ALA A 345 25.68 9.75 2.61
C ALA A 345 26.64 8.57 2.85
N SER A 346 27.20 7.96 1.80
CA SER A 346 28.05 6.75 1.94
C SER A 346 29.10 6.64 0.83
N PRO A 347 30.24 5.95 1.07
CA PRO A 347 31.18 5.59 0.02
C PRO A 347 30.52 4.85 -1.15
N LYS A 348 31.00 5.08 -2.37
CA LYS A 348 30.45 4.45 -3.59
C LYS A 348 30.35 2.92 -3.52
N ASN A 349 31.20 2.24 -2.75
CA ASN A 349 31.31 0.78 -2.72
C ASN A 349 30.74 0.11 -1.45
N GLU A 350 30.15 0.86 -0.51
CA GLU A 350 29.81 0.33 0.82
C GLU A 350 28.29 0.20 1.10
N ALA A 351 27.44 0.83 0.29
CA ALA A 351 25.99 0.70 0.43
C ALA A 351 25.36 0.06 -0.81
N GLU A 352 24.49 -0.92 -0.60
CA GLU A 352 23.55 -1.42 -1.60
C GLU A 352 22.25 -0.64 -1.51
N VAL A 353 22.11 0.41 -2.33
CA VAL A 353 20.92 1.29 -2.34
C VAL A 353 20.11 1.03 -3.61
N SER A 354 18.87 0.59 -3.46
CA SER A 354 18.00 0.25 -4.59
C SER A 354 16.55 0.71 -4.35
N ASN A 355 15.85 1.11 -5.41
CA ASN A 355 14.47 1.60 -5.35
C ASN A 355 14.22 2.66 -4.25
N CYS A 356 15.17 3.59 -4.07
CA CYS A 356 15.09 4.62 -3.04
C CYS A 356 15.02 6.02 -3.65
N TYR A 357 14.18 6.90 -3.11
CA TYR A 357 13.87 8.21 -3.72
C TYR A 357 13.91 9.38 -2.74
N TYR A 358 14.35 10.54 -3.20
CA TYR A 358 14.40 11.73 -2.35
C TYR A 358 14.18 13.04 -3.12
N SER A 359 13.65 14.07 -2.44
CA SER A 359 13.24 15.32 -3.11
C SER A 359 14.15 16.53 -2.85
N LYS A 360 14.92 16.55 -1.75
CA LYS A 360 15.80 17.70 -1.45
C LYS A 360 17.05 17.66 -2.30
N ASN A 361 17.37 18.79 -2.91
CA ASN A 361 18.63 18.95 -3.64
C ASN A 361 19.80 18.86 -2.65
N PRO A 362 20.75 17.92 -2.83
CA PRO A 362 21.93 17.82 -1.99
C PRO A 362 22.71 19.13 -2.05
N PRO A 363 23.30 19.58 -0.92
CA PRO A 363 23.78 20.94 -0.79
C PRO A 363 24.88 21.19 -1.83
N TRP A 364 25.87 20.30 -1.96
CA TRP A 364 26.94 20.36 -2.97
C TRP A 364 27.63 18.98 -3.06
N PRO A 365 28.34 18.63 -4.15
CA PRO A 365 29.29 17.52 -4.11
C PRO A 365 30.46 17.90 -3.20
N TRP A 366 30.74 17.11 -2.16
CA TRP A 366 31.90 17.33 -1.30
C TRP A 366 33.18 17.35 -2.15
N ASN A 367 33.84 18.50 -2.25
CA ASN A 367 35.21 18.63 -2.73
C ASN A 367 36.00 19.49 -1.75
N THR A 368 36.04 19.06 -0.48
CA THR A 368 36.91 19.66 0.55
C THR A 368 37.95 18.65 1.00
N GLY A 369 38.71 18.08 0.07
CA GLY A 369 39.97 17.39 0.36
C GLY A 369 39.91 16.17 1.31
N ALA A 370 38.72 15.70 1.70
CA ALA A 370 38.47 14.44 2.38
C ALA A 370 37.76 13.53 1.37
N ASP A 371 38.52 12.59 0.81
CA ASP A 371 38.17 11.48 -0.07
C ASP A 371 37.00 11.68 -1.06
N GLU A 372 37.36 11.61 -2.35
CA GLU A 372 36.54 11.60 -3.57
C GLU A 372 35.43 10.51 -3.62
N ASN A 373 35.19 9.80 -2.52
CA ASN A 373 34.48 8.54 -2.43
C ASN A 373 33.07 8.64 -1.82
N HIS A 374 32.74 9.67 -1.04
CA HIS A 374 31.43 9.80 -0.36
C HIS A 374 30.41 10.56 -1.22
N ILE A 375 29.28 9.92 -1.52
CA ILE A 375 28.19 10.49 -2.35
C ILE A 375 26.84 10.26 -1.69
N TYR A 376 25.87 11.15 -1.96
CA TYR A 376 24.47 10.87 -1.66
C TYR A 376 23.94 9.80 -2.64
N ARG A 377 23.25 8.80 -2.08
CA ARG A 377 22.73 7.65 -2.83
C ARG A 377 21.20 7.74 -2.98
N GLY A 378 20.66 6.97 -3.92
CA GLY A 378 19.24 6.98 -4.29
C GLY A 378 18.94 7.84 -5.51
N THR A 379 17.67 7.91 -5.89
CA THR A 379 17.17 8.66 -7.05
C THR A 379 16.56 9.98 -6.60
N MET A 380 17.13 11.10 -7.02
CA MET A 380 16.52 12.41 -6.79
C MET A 380 15.32 12.60 -7.72
N VAL A 381 14.18 13.00 -7.18
CA VAL A 381 12.99 13.39 -7.95
C VAL A 381 12.88 14.91 -8.06
N ALA A 382 12.06 15.41 -9.00
CA ALA A 382 11.83 16.82 -9.25
C ALA A 382 10.91 17.48 -8.19
N GLY A 383 11.28 17.33 -6.92
CA GLY A 383 10.57 17.88 -5.78
C GLY A 383 9.46 16.97 -5.23
N ASP A 384 8.73 17.52 -4.27
CA ASP A 384 7.78 16.77 -3.44
C ASP A 384 6.57 16.23 -4.21
N GLU A 385 6.11 16.93 -5.25
CA GLU A 385 4.97 16.48 -6.06
C GLU A 385 5.25 15.17 -6.79
N GLU A 386 6.48 14.95 -7.25
CA GLU A 386 6.86 13.66 -7.84
C GLU A 386 6.99 12.60 -6.74
N LEU A 387 7.56 12.95 -5.57
CA LEU A 387 7.70 12.04 -4.42
C LEU A 387 6.34 11.47 -3.96
N LYS A 388 5.29 12.31 -3.98
CA LYS A 388 3.90 11.93 -3.67
C LYS A 388 3.32 10.85 -4.58
N THR A 389 3.85 10.70 -5.80
CA THR A 389 3.35 9.72 -6.78
C THR A 389 4.03 8.35 -6.68
N LEU A 390 5.04 8.18 -5.82
CA LEU A 390 5.91 7.01 -5.85
C LEU A 390 5.39 5.75 -5.16
N ALA A 391 4.21 5.79 -4.54
CA ALA A 391 3.67 4.63 -3.83
C ALA A 391 3.64 3.34 -4.70
N PRO A 392 3.18 3.36 -5.97
CA PRO A 392 3.22 2.19 -6.84
C PRO A 392 4.64 1.70 -7.19
N THR A 393 5.63 2.59 -7.13
CA THR A 393 7.03 2.30 -7.47
C THR A 393 7.79 1.69 -6.29
N LEU A 394 7.49 2.13 -5.07
CA LEU A 394 8.16 1.68 -3.84
C LEU A 394 7.84 0.23 -3.45
N GLY A 395 6.82 -0.37 -4.07
CA GLY A 395 6.44 -1.78 -3.89
C GLY A 395 5.33 -1.99 -2.87
N ASP A 396 5.04 -3.27 -2.59
CA ASP A 396 3.81 -3.70 -1.92
C ASP A 396 3.66 -3.24 -0.48
N SER A 397 4.71 -2.76 0.20
CA SER A 397 4.58 -2.22 1.56
C SER A 397 3.94 -0.82 1.58
N PHE A 398 3.94 -0.09 0.47
CA PHE A 398 3.43 1.27 0.40
C PHE A 398 2.02 1.34 -0.21
N SER A 399 1.33 2.43 0.10
CA SER A 399 0.05 2.84 -0.47
C SER A 399 0.04 4.34 -0.69
N ILE A 400 -0.83 4.80 -1.57
CA ILE A 400 -1.07 6.23 -1.78
C ILE A 400 -1.71 6.78 -0.50
N ASP A 401 -1.22 7.92 0.01
CA ASP A 401 -1.91 8.61 1.10
C ASP A 401 -3.19 9.23 0.59
N ARG A 402 -4.29 8.85 1.23
CA ARG A 402 -5.63 9.17 0.77
C ARG A 402 -5.91 10.65 0.91
N ILE A 403 -6.69 11.15 -0.04
CA ILE A 403 -6.96 12.58 -0.19
C ILE A 403 -7.75 13.11 1.01
N THR A 404 -8.58 12.28 1.64
CA THR A 404 -9.36 12.69 2.81
C THR A 404 -8.60 12.52 4.13
N SER A 405 -7.71 11.53 4.23
CA SER A 405 -6.96 11.26 5.47
C SER A 405 -5.70 12.10 5.60
N MET A 406 -4.98 12.33 4.50
CA MET A 406 -3.71 13.09 4.44
C MET A 406 -2.77 12.72 5.60
N ILE A 407 -2.65 11.42 5.94
CA ILE A 407 -1.90 10.93 7.11
C ILE A 407 -0.44 11.35 7.00
N ASN A 408 0.05 11.39 5.77
CA ASN A 408 1.40 11.79 5.42
C ASN A 408 1.46 12.92 4.40
N ASP A 409 0.47 13.81 4.42
CA ASP A 409 0.41 15.03 3.61
C ASP A 409 0.46 14.75 2.09
N GLY A 410 -0.13 13.64 1.66
CA GLY A 410 -0.21 13.17 0.28
C GLY A 410 1.00 12.35 -0.20
N TYR A 411 2.00 12.13 0.66
CA TYR A 411 3.17 11.29 0.36
C TYR A 411 2.84 9.83 0.59
N PRO A 412 3.55 8.86 -0.02
CA PRO A 412 3.28 7.45 0.23
C PRO A 412 3.19 7.12 1.73
N VAL A 413 2.28 6.24 2.11
CA VAL A 413 2.15 5.72 3.48
C VAL A 413 2.46 4.24 3.47
N LEU A 414 2.92 3.71 4.59
CA LEU A 414 2.98 2.27 4.78
C LEU A 414 1.57 1.72 4.93
N LYS A 415 1.33 0.52 4.38
CA LYS A 415 -0.01 -0.10 4.40
C LYS A 415 -0.58 -0.24 5.81
N TRP A 416 0.25 -0.43 6.83
CA TRP A 416 -0.21 -0.54 8.21
C TRP A 416 -0.58 0.80 8.85
N GLU A 417 -0.10 1.94 8.33
CA GLU A 417 -0.45 3.28 8.83
C GLU A 417 -1.90 3.63 8.55
N TYR A 418 -2.49 2.90 7.60
CA TYR A 418 -3.83 3.09 7.13
C TYR A 418 -4.60 1.79 7.29
N ASP A 419 -5.57 1.76 8.22
CA ASP A 419 -6.52 0.65 8.29
C ASP A 419 -7.53 0.86 7.15
N ALA A 420 -7.24 0.35 5.95
CA ALA A 420 -8.20 0.40 4.86
C ALA A 420 -9.34 -0.55 5.12
N PRO A 421 -10.56 -0.07 5.44
CA PRO A 421 -11.70 -0.94 5.30
C PRO A 421 -11.78 -1.34 3.82
N ALA A 422 -12.05 -2.63 3.59
CA ALA A 422 -12.55 -3.05 2.30
C ALA A 422 -13.82 -2.24 1.97
N LEU A 423 -14.11 -2.06 0.67
CA LEU A 423 -15.38 -1.48 0.26
C LEU A 423 -16.53 -2.18 0.97
N ALA A 424 -17.49 -1.40 1.47
CA ALA A 424 -18.69 -1.96 2.09
C ALA A 424 -19.45 -2.80 1.05
N GLY A 425 -20.07 -3.90 1.49
CA GLY A 425 -20.73 -4.87 0.62
C GLY A 425 -19.88 -6.10 0.32
N ALA A 426 -20.41 -6.98 -0.53
CA ALA A 426 -19.80 -8.29 -0.83
C ALA A 426 -19.44 -8.46 -2.33
N GLY A 427 -19.62 -7.41 -3.12
CA GLY A 427 -19.44 -7.45 -4.58
C GLY A 427 -20.45 -8.35 -5.29
N THR A 428 -21.63 -8.55 -4.71
CA THR A 428 -22.71 -9.37 -5.30
C THR A 428 -23.84 -8.47 -5.78
N ALA A 429 -24.74 -8.98 -6.63
CA ALA A 429 -25.88 -8.17 -7.13
C ALA A 429 -26.75 -7.56 -6.01
N ASP A 430 -26.97 -8.32 -4.93
CA ASP A 430 -27.79 -7.88 -3.79
C ASP A 430 -27.02 -7.01 -2.77
N MET A 431 -25.69 -7.15 -2.75
CA MET A 431 -24.78 -6.41 -1.87
C MET A 431 -23.56 -5.97 -2.69
N PRO A 432 -23.72 -4.96 -3.58
CA PRO A 432 -22.62 -4.46 -4.38
C PRO A 432 -21.57 -3.84 -3.47
N TYR A 433 -20.35 -3.72 -3.97
CA TYR A 433 -19.36 -2.86 -3.34
C TYR A 433 -19.81 -1.39 -3.47
N GLU A 434 -20.00 -0.73 -2.33
CA GLU A 434 -20.51 0.64 -2.26
C GLU A 434 -19.38 1.65 -2.39
N ILE A 435 -19.58 2.68 -3.23
CA ILE A 435 -18.61 3.74 -3.51
C ILE A 435 -19.26 5.08 -3.16
N HIS A 436 -18.71 5.77 -2.16
CA HIS A 436 -19.21 7.06 -1.67
C HIS A 436 -18.23 8.21 -1.92
N THR A 437 -16.93 7.91 -2.03
CA THR A 437 -15.87 8.91 -1.99
C THR A 437 -14.75 8.60 -2.99
N ILE A 438 -13.85 9.58 -3.21
CA ILE A 438 -12.61 9.38 -3.99
C ILE A 438 -11.75 8.26 -3.38
N ASP A 439 -11.76 8.12 -2.05
CA ASP A 439 -10.99 7.10 -1.36
C ASP A 439 -11.51 5.69 -1.62
N ASP A 440 -12.82 5.54 -1.80
CA ASP A 440 -13.43 4.28 -2.23
C ASP A 440 -13.03 3.95 -3.66
N PHE A 441 -12.92 4.93 -4.55
CA PHE A 441 -12.34 4.73 -5.89
C PHE A 441 -10.88 4.27 -5.82
N ALA A 442 -10.08 4.84 -4.92
CA ALA A 442 -8.69 4.41 -4.72
C ALA A 442 -8.61 2.96 -4.20
N ILE A 443 -9.52 2.55 -3.29
CA ILE A 443 -9.64 1.14 -2.89
C ILE A 443 -10.03 0.27 -4.08
N PHE A 444 -11.06 0.68 -4.82
CA PHE A 444 -11.57 -0.06 -5.96
C PHE A 444 -10.46 -0.30 -7.01
N ALA A 445 -9.61 0.69 -7.27
CA ALA A 445 -8.48 0.55 -8.19
C ALA A 445 -7.45 -0.52 -7.78
N THR A 446 -7.48 -1.02 -6.53
CA THR A 446 -6.62 -2.12 -6.06
C THR A 446 -7.21 -3.52 -6.26
N TYR A 447 -8.43 -3.65 -6.79
CA TYR A 447 -9.04 -4.95 -7.05
C TYR A 447 -8.47 -5.58 -8.33
N ASP A 448 -7.65 -6.62 -8.17
CA ASP A 448 -7.06 -7.36 -9.30
C ASP A 448 -8.05 -8.30 -10.01
N GLU A 449 -9.12 -8.74 -9.33
CA GLU A 449 -10.16 -9.63 -9.88
C GLU A 449 -11.55 -8.97 -9.78
N THR A 450 -12.03 -8.45 -10.91
CA THR A 450 -13.31 -7.72 -10.99
C THR A 450 -14.43 -8.51 -11.66
N ALA A 451 -14.09 -9.62 -12.33
CA ALA A 451 -15.05 -10.46 -13.04
C ALA A 451 -16.20 -10.93 -12.12
N GLY A 452 -17.44 -10.70 -12.56
CA GLY A 452 -18.65 -11.08 -11.83
C GLY A 452 -18.90 -10.31 -10.52
N LYS A 453 -18.10 -9.28 -10.23
CA LYS A 453 -18.30 -8.40 -9.07
C LYS A 453 -19.19 -7.21 -9.42
N TYR A 454 -19.98 -6.78 -8.45
CA TYR A 454 -20.87 -5.63 -8.57
C TYR A 454 -20.34 -4.47 -7.75
N PHE A 455 -20.23 -3.30 -8.37
CA PHE A 455 -19.83 -2.03 -7.77
C PHE A 455 -20.93 -1.01 -8.01
N LYS A 456 -21.22 -0.16 -7.03
CA LYS A 456 -22.27 0.83 -7.13
C LYS A 456 -21.86 2.16 -6.51
N LEU A 457 -22.03 3.24 -7.27
CA LEU A 457 -21.98 4.60 -6.72
C LEU A 457 -23.21 4.85 -5.87
N MET A 458 -22.98 5.39 -4.69
CA MET A 458 -24.01 5.70 -3.70
C MET A 458 -24.24 7.21 -3.54
N ASP A 459 -23.26 8.01 -3.97
CA ASP A 459 -23.25 9.47 -3.89
C ASP A 459 -22.49 10.03 -5.10
N ASP A 460 -22.70 11.32 -5.41
CA ASP A 460 -21.84 12.05 -6.35
C ASP A 460 -20.42 12.18 -5.77
N VAL A 461 -19.39 12.07 -6.61
CA VAL A 461 -17.99 12.09 -6.19
C VAL A 461 -17.21 13.18 -6.92
N ASP A 462 -16.82 14.21 -6.17
CA ASP A 462 -15.98 15.31 -6.67
C ASP A 462 -14.49 15.01 -6.44
N PHE A 463 -13.71 14.87 -7.51
CA PHE A 463 -12.26 14.66 -7.48
C PHE A 463 -11.48 15.93 -7.14
N ASN A 464 -12.14 17.10 -6.98
CA ASN A 464 -11.53 18.37 -6.58
C ASN A 464 -10.32 18.79 -7.44
N GLY A 465 -10.30 18.42 -8.73
CA GLY A 465 -9.19 18.68 -9.65
C GLY A 465 -7.98 17.78 -9.45
N ILE A 466 -8.10 16.70 -8.70
CA ILE A 466 -7.00 15.79 -8.40
C ILE A 466 -6.64 14.95 -9.63
N SER A 467 -5.34 14.72 -9.80
CA SER A 467 -4.83 13.87 -10.86
C SER A 467 -5.12 12.40 -10.56
N TRP A 468 -5.98 11.79 -11.37
CA TRP A 468 -6.30 10.39 -11.36
C TRP A 468 -5.28 9.61 -12.21
N ASN A 469 -4.39 8.90 -11.52
CA ASN A 469 -3.28 8.17 -12.13
C ASN A 469 -3.40 6.64 -11.99
N THR A 470 -4.46 6.15 -11.35
CA THR A 470 -4.66 4.72 -11.05
C THR A 470 -5.98 4.24 -11.68
N PRO A 471 -6.08 4.17 -13.01
CA PRO A 471 -7.33 3.85 -13.70
C PRO A 471 -7.94 2.52 -13.22
N LEU A 472 -9.27 2.44 -13.23
CA LEU A 472 -10.00 1.21 -12.94
C LEU A 472 -9.83 0.22 -14.11
N GLY A 473 -9.07 -0.84 -13.87
CA GLY A 473 -8.68 -1.79 -14.91
C GLY A 473 -7.65 -1.24 -15.89
N THR A 474 -6.79 -2.12 -16.39
CA THR A 474 -5.74 -1.82 -17.39
C THR A 474 -5.84 -2.76 -18.57
N GLU A 475 -5.15 -2.51 -19.70
CA GLU A 475 -5.16 -3.47 -20.81
C GLU A 475 -4.65 -4.86 -20.40
N ALA A 476 -3.71 -4.92 -19.44
CA ALA A 476 -3.16 -6.18 -18.91
C ALA A 476 -4.09 -6.88 -17.91
N ALA A 477 -4.91 -6.11 -17.20
CA ALA A 477 -5.92 -6.59 -16.24
C ALA A 477 -7.20 -5.75 -16.40
N PRO A 478 -8.03 -6.03 -17.43
CA PRO A 478 -9.20 -5.23 -17.72
C PRO A 478 -10.23 -5.22 -16.60
N PHE A 479 -11.07 -4.19 -16.55
CA PHE A 479 -12.27 -4.22 -15.73
C PHE A 479 -13.31 -5.13 -16.39
N GLU A 480 -13.73 -6.19 -15.69
CA GLU A 480 -14.67 -7.22 -16.17
C GLU A 480 -15.91 -7.35 -15.26
N GLY A 481 -16.11 -6.37 -14.38
CA GLY A 481 -17.22 -6.33 -13.42
C GLY A 481 -18.44 -5.55 -13.91
N ILE A 482 -19.38 -5.36 -13.00
CA ILE A 482 -20.59 -4.55 -13.20
C ILE A 482 -20.45 -3.29 -12.35
N PHE A 483 -20.51 -2.13 -13.00
CA PHE A 483 -20.45 -0.83 -12.35
C PHE A 483 -21.77 -0.08 -12.61
N ASP A 484 -22.59 0.02 -11.57
CA ASP A 484 -23.82 0.80 -11.57
C ASP A 484 -23.54 2.19 -10.99
N GLY A 485 -23.58 3.22 -11.84
CA GLY A 485 -23.42 4.60 -11.43
C GLY A 485 -24.55 5.10 -10.53
N GLY A 486 -25.67 4.37 -10.44
CA GLY A 486 -26.78 4.70 -9.54
C GLY A 486 -27.51 5.99 -9.88
N GLY A 487 -27.21 6.61 -11.02
CA GLY A 487 -27.66 7.96 -11.38
C GLY A 487 -26.81 9.07 -10.79
N HIS A 488 -25.59 8.76 -10.33
CA HIS A 488 -24.66 9.70 -9.72
C HIS A 488 -23.60 10.21 -10.71
N VAL A 489 -22.95 11.29 -10.30
CA VAL A 489 -21.95 12.01 -11.09
C VAL A 489 -20.57 11.92 -10.45
N VAL A 490 -19.55 11.66 -11.27
CA VAL A 490 -18.14 11.87 -10.90
C VAL A 490 -17.64 13.13 -11.57
N GLU A 491 -17.07 14.08 -10.81
CA GLU A 491 -16.70 15.38 -11.35
C GLU A 491 -15.27 15.84 -11.04
N ASN A 492 -14.78 16.81 -11.82
CA ASN A 492 -13.51 17.53 -11.62
C ASN A 492 -12.27 16.62 -11.61
N ILE A 493 -12.19 15.69 -12.57
CA ILE A 493 -11.08 14.73 -12.71
C ILE A 493 -9.98 15.29 -13.59
N VAL A 494 -8.71 15.13 -13.19
CA VAL A 494 -7.55 15.37 -14.07
C VAL A 494 -6.92 14.04 -14.50
N LEU A 495 -6.89 13.75 -15.79
CA LEU A 495 -6.28 12.55 -16.35
C LEU A 495 -4.88 12.86 -16.89
N LYS A 496 -3.88 12.10 -16.46
CA LYS A 496 -2.48 12.29 -16.86
C LYS A 496 -2.05 11.27 -17.90
N ALA A 497 -1.71 11.72 -19.11
CA ALA A 497 -1.08 10.86 -20.09
C ALA A 497 0.38 10.58 -19.66
N PRO A 498 0.78 9.31 -19.45
CA PRO A 498 2.08 8.96 -18.91
C PRO A 498 3.24 9.31 -19.86
N GLN A 499 4.45 9.40 -19.31
CA GLN A 499 5.66 9.65 -20.10
C GLN A 499 6.10 8.37 -20.85
N LYS A 500 6.62 8.53 -22.09
CA LYS A 500 7.35 7.54 -22.93
C LYS A 500 7.05 6.05 -22.66
N GLY A 501 6.30 5.38 -23.55
CA GLY A 501 6.04 3.94 -23.42
C GLY A 501 5.19 3.32 -24.52
N LYS A 502 4.59 2.16 -24.20
CA LYS A 502 3.58 1.47 -25.02
C LYS A 502 2.30 2.32 -25.10
N THR A 503 1.34 1.90 -25.93
CA THR A 503 -0.01 2.48 -25.91
C THR A 503 -0.58 2.35 -24.50
N GLU A 504 -1.02 3.46 -23.93
CA GLU A 504 -1.62 3.50 -22.59
C GLU A 504 -3.06 3.98 -22.71
N TYR A 505 -3.94 3.38 -21.93
CA TYR A 505 -5.37 3.69 -21.94
C TYR A 505 -5.73 4.40 -20.65
N ILE A 506 -6.24 5.62 -20.76
CA ILE A 506 -6.56 6.47 -19.61
C ILE A 506 -8.02 6.93 -19.64
N GLY A 507 -8.61 7.01 -18.45
CA GLY A 507 -10.00 7.37 -18.18
C GLY A 507 -10.28 7.12 -16.70
N LEU A 508 -11.54 7.28 -16.26
CA LEU A 508 -11.96 6.73 -14.98
C LEU A 508 -11.63 5.22 -14.94
N PHE A 509 -11.99 4.53 -16.02
CA PHE A 509 -11.51 3.19 -16.36
C PHE A 509 -10.36 3.27 -17.36
N GLY A 510 -9.34 2.45 -17.18
CA GLY A 510 -8.24 2.39 -18.14
C GLY A 510 -8.69 1.57 -19.34
N TYR A 511 -9.08 0.32 -19.08
CA TYR A 511 -9.55 -0.61 -20.09
C TYR A 511 -10.72 -1.45 -19.60
N ILE A 512 -11.81 -1.44 -20.35
CA ILE A 512 -13.02 -2.24 -20.09
C ILE A 512 -12.91 -3.55 -20.89
N GLY A 513 -12.99 -4.67 -20.19
CA GLY A 513 -12.79 -6.02 -20.72
C GLY A 513 -14.08 -6.78 -21.05
N ALA A 514 -13.97 -8.09 -21.17
CA ALA A 514 -15.10 -8.96 -21.49
C ALA A 514 -16.14 -8.96 -20.36
N ASP A 515 -17.41 -9.13 -20.73
CA ASP A 515 -18.59 -9.21 -19.84
C ASP A 515 -18.85 -8.01 -18.93
N ALA A 516 -18.01 -6.96 -19.02
CA ALA A 516 -18.13 -5.77 -18.22
C ALA A 516 -19.41 -4.99 -18.54
N GLN A 517 -20.04 -4.43 -17.52
CA GLN A 517 -21.23 -3.58 -17.68
C GLN A 517 -21.03 -2.28 -16.93
N ILE A 518 -21.26 -1.16 -17.60
CA ILE A 518 -21.24 0.16 -16.97
C ILE A 518 -22.55 0.86 -17.31
N CYS A 519 -23.30 1.27 -16.28
CA CYS A 519 -24.55 1.98 -16.48
C CYS A 519 -24.76 3.17 -15.56
N ASP A 520 -25.68 4.07 -15.93
CA ASP A 520 -26.25 5.11 -15.06
C ASP A 520 -25.22 6.04 -14.42
N LEU A 521 -24.21 6.43 -15.20
CA LEU A 521 -23.07 7.21 -14.72
C LEU A 521 -22.91 8.53 -15.49
N GLY A 522 -22.82 9.62 -14.74
CA GLY A 522 -22.41 10.93 -15.26
C GLY A 522 -20.94 11.19 -14.96
N ILE A 523 -20.21 11.76 -15.93
CA ILE A 523 -18.84 12.26 -15.68
C ILE A 523 -18.76 13.71 -16.16
N GLU A 524 -18.37 14.62 -15.26
CA GLU A 524 -18.36 16.06 -15.54
C GLU A 524 -17.00 16.70 -15.29
N ASN A 525 -16.66 17.72 -16.09
CA ASN A 525 -15.49 18.59 -15.89
C ASN A 525 -14.17 17.81 -15.85
N VAL A 526 -13.81 17.15 -16.95
CA VAL A 526 -12.60 16.34 -17.06
C VAL A 526 -11.52 17.08 -17.83
N THR A 527 -10.29 17.07 -17.33
CA THR A 527 -9.13 17.61 -18.04
C THR A 527 -8.09 16.52 -18.28
N ALA A 528 -7.78 16.20 -19.54
CA ALA A 528 -6.68 15.30 -19.90
C ALA A 528 -5.45 16.09 -20.33
N GLU A 529 -4.32 15.87 -19.65
CA GLU A 529 -3.05 16.57 -19.92
C GLU A 529 -1.83 15.64 -19.86
N PRO A 530 -0.73 15.94 -20.57
CA PRO A 530 0.50 15.13 -20.49
C PRO A 530 1.21 15.26 -19.14
N ALA A 531 1.83 14.17 -18.67
CA ALA A 531 2.65 14.11 -17.45
C ALA A 531 4.10 14.59 -17.65
N GLY A 532 4.49 15.03 -18.85
CA GLY A 532 5.85 15.52 -19.12
C GLY A 532 6.12 15.79 -20.60
N GLU A 533 7.40 16.02 -20.93
CA GLU A 533 7.78 16.64 -22.20
C GLU A 533 7.74 15.74 -23.44
N TRP A 534 7.46 14.42 -23.37
CA TRP A 534 7.36 13.60 -24.60
C TRP A 534 6.45 12.35 -24.42
N GLY A 535 5.29 12.34 -25.08
CA GLY A 535 4.34 11.21 -25.11
C GLY A 535 4.00 10.74 -26.53
N TYR A 536 3.88 9.42 -26.74
CA TYR A 536 3.27 8.84 -27.93
C TYR A 536 2.35 7.67 -27.54
N ASN A 537 1.19 7.59 -28.21
CA ASN A 537 0.18 6.53 -28.20
C ASN A 537 -0.79 6.44 -27.00
N THR A 538 -1.16 7.56 -26.36
CA THR A 538 -2.22 7.50 -25.35
C THR A 538 -3.61 7.46 -25.99
N VAL A 539 -4.45 6.55 -25.52
CA VAL A 539 -5.87 6.45 -25.87
C VAL A 539 -6.69 6.92 -24.67
N CYS A 540 -7.55 7.91 -24.85
CA CYS A 540 -8.18 8.61 -23.72
C CYS A 540 -9.67 8.86 -23.95
N GLY A 541 -10.47 8.53 -22.94
CA GLY A 541 -11.86 8.96 -22.81
C GLY A 541 -12.19 9.21 -21.35
N ALA A 542 -13.15 10.09 -21.05
CA ALA A 542 -13.46 10.41 -19.66
C ALA A 542 -13.98 9.18 -18.90
N LEU A 543 -14.86 8.38 -19.53
CA LEU A 543 -15.31 7.12 -18.97
C LEU A 543 -14.21 6.07 -19.06
N ALA A 544 -13.71 5.80 -20.27
CA ALA A 544 -12.62 4.85 -20.44
C ALA A 544 -11.66 5.18 -21.57
N GLY A 545 -10.40 4.78 -21.40
CA GLY A 545 -9.45 4.76 -22.49
C GLY A 545 -9.87 3.75 -23.57
N GLY A 546 -10.00 2.48 -23.20
CA GLY A 546 -10.35 1.38 -24.12
C GLY A 546 -11.58 0.58 -23.69
N ALA A 547 -12.29 -0.01 -24.65
CA ALA A 547 -13.30 -1.04 -24.40
C ALA A 547 -13.21 -2.16 -25.45
N ALA A 548 -13.33 -3.41 -25.01
CA ALA A 548 -13.20 -4.59 -25.87
C ALA A 548 -14.15 -5.73 -25.47
N GLY A 549 -14.02 -6.87 -26.17
CA GLY A 549 -14.81 -8.06 -25.91
C GLY A 549 -16.29 -7.85 -26.19
N ASN A 550 -17.14 -8.14 -25.20
CA ASN A 550 -18.60 -8.00 -25.24
C ASN A 550 -19.13 -7.05 -24.16
N ALA A 551 -18.33 -6.03 -23.79
CA ALA A 551 -18.71 -5.02 -22.82
C ALA A 551 -20.00 -4.27 -23.21
N SER A 552 -20.79 -3.87 -22.20
CA SER A 552 -21.99 -3.05 -22.37
C SER A 552 -21.86 -1.74 -21.61
N ILE A 553 -22.00 -0.61 -22.31
CA ILE A 553 -21.98 0.73 -21.73
C ILE A 553 -23.31 1.38 -22.06
N SER A 554 -24.08 1.75 -21.02
CA SER A 554 -25.45 2.21 -21.24
C SER A 554 -25.92 3.30 -20.30
N ARG A 555 -26.71 4.27 -20.77
CA ARG A 555 -27.25 5.36 -19.92
C ARG A 555 -26.15 6.11 -19.17
N CYS A 556 -25.04 6.36 -19.86
CA CYS A 556 -23.90 7.14 -19.34
C CYS A 556 -23.69 8.41 -20.14
N TYR A 557 -23.18 9.45 -19.50
CA TYR A 557 -22.86 10.70 -20.17
C TYR A 557 -21.53 11.32 -19.76
N VAL A 558 -21.02 12.20 -20.63
CA VAL A 558 -19.87 13.07 -20.31
C VAL A 558 -20.21 14.53 -20.61
N LYS A 559 -19.90 15.43 -19.68
CA LYS A 559 -19.96 16.89 -19.91
C LYS A 559 -18.59 17.52 -19.68
N ASN A 560 -18.21 18.44 -20.57
CA ASN A 560 -17.02 19.30 -20.42
C ASN A 560 -15.68 18.54 -20.32
N MET A 561 -15.42 17.59 -21.22
CA MET A 561 -14.10 16.98 -21.38
C MET A 561 -13.16 17.92 -22.16
N THR A 562 -12.00 18.26 -21.60
CA THR A 562 -10.97 19.07 -22.25
C THR A 562 -9.66 18.30 -22.38
N PHE A 563 -9.17 18.14 -23.61
CA PHE A 563 -7.80 17.70 -23.86
C PHE A 563 -6.89 18.93 -23.97
N ASP A 564 -5.99 19.11 -23.00
CA ASP A 564 -5.06 20.25 -22.94
C ASP A 564 -3.60 19.79 -22.95
N ASN A 565 -2.88 20.07 -24.04
CA ASN A 565 -1.44 19.81 -24.13
C ASN A 565 -0.57 20.99 -23.67
N LYS A 566 -1.16 22.06 -23.15
CA LYS A 566 -0.47 23.31 -22.73
C LYS A 566 0.47 23.91 -23.78
N GLY A 567 0.17 23.69 -25.06
CA GLY A 567 0.91 24.21 -26.22
C GLY A 567 2.22 23.50 -26.54
N GLN A 568 2.49 22.33 -25.95
CA GLN A 568 3.81 21.70 -26.05
C GLN A 568 4.02 20.84 -27.31
N TYR A 569 3.04 20.01 -27.74
CA TYR A 569 3.21 19.04 -28.83
C TYR A 569 1.92 18.66 -29.58
N ASN A 570 1.99 18.45 -30.90
CA ASN A 570 0.86 17.91 -31.67
C ASN A 570 0.68 16.40 -31.41
N PHE A 571 -0.56 15.90 -31.40
CA PHE A 571 -0.92 14.47 -31.36
C PHE A 571 -0.38 13.66 -30.16
N VAL A 572 -0.37 14.26 -28.97
CA VAL A 572 -0.07 13.56 -27.69
C VAL A 572 -1.00 12.36 -27.50
N PHE A 573 -2.29 12.54 -27.80
CA PHE A 573 -3.30 11.50 -27.74
C PHE A 573 -3.50 10.91 -29.13
N LEU A 574 -3.32 9.60 -29.26
CA LEU A 574 -3.61 8.88 -30.49
C LEU A 574 -5.12 8.89 -30.77
N SER A 575 -5.93 8.64 -29.75
CA SER A 575 -7.39 8.61 -29.88
C SER A 575 -8.04 9.25 -28.67
N GLY A 576 -9.01 10.13 -28.91
CA GLY A 576 -9.68 10.91 -27.86
C GLY A 576 -11.17 11.00 -28.13
N GLY A 577 -11.98 10.44 -27.24
CA GLY A 577 -13.43 10.63 -27.21
C GLY A 577 -13.86 11.29 -25.91
N GLY A 578 -15.03 11.93 -25.89
CA GLY A 578 -15.60 12.40 -24.63
C GLY A 578 -15.90 11.23 -23.70
N LEU A 579 -16.63 10.21 -24.19
CA LEU A 579 -16.93 8.99 -23.43
C LEU A 579 -15.78 7.99 -23.48
N LEU A 580 -15.39 7.55 -24.69
CA LEU A 580 -14.43 6.46 -24.89
C LEU A 580 -13.27 6.87 -25.79
N GLY A 581 -12.04 6.51 -25.45
CA GLY A 581 -10.90 6.72 -26.34
C GLY A 581 -10.97 5.84 -27.58
N GLN A 582 -11.13 4.53 -27.40
CA GLN A 582 -11.18 3.55 -28.49
C GLN A 582 -11.99 2.31 -28.13
N VAL A 583 -12.67 1.75 -29.12
CA VAL A 583 -13.41 0.49 -29.00
C VAL A 583 -12.85 -0.53 -29.98
N GLU A 584 -12.56 -1.74 -29.50
CA GLU A 584 -12.05 -2.88 -30.26
C GLU A 584 -12.66 -4.20 -29.76
N GLY A 585 -13.86 -4.58 -30.22
CA GLY A 585 -14.45 -5.86 -29.79
C GLY A 585 -15.83 -6.13 -30.35
N GLU A 586 -15.98 -7.25 -31.08
CA GLU A 586 -17.16 -7.53 -31.92
C GLU A 586 -18.48 -7.61 -31.15
N GLY A 587 -18.42 -7.71 -29.82
CA GLY A 587 -19.56 -7.73 -28.91
C GLY A 587 -19.84 -6.41 -28.18
N VAL A 588 -19.02 -5.36 -28.34
CA VAL A 588 -19.16 -4.13 -27.56
C VAL A 588 -20.43 -3.37 -27.95
N LYS A 589 -21.22 -2.99 -26.93
CA LYS A 589 -22.47 -2.23 -27.06
C LYS A 589 -22.37 -0.88 -26.36
N ILE A 590 -22.73 0.17 -27.08
CA ILE A 590 -22.88 1.52 -26.53
C ILE A 590 -24.31 1.96 -26.80
N THR A 591 -25.11 2.11 -25.74
CA THR A 591 -26.54 2.37 -25.90
C THR A 591 -27.02 3.46 -24.96
N ASP A 592 -27.81 4.39 -25.46
CA ASP A 592 -28.37 5.47 -24.64
C ASP A 592 -27.29 6.33 -23.96
N CYS A 593 -26.24 6.72 -24.70
CA CYS A 593 -25.13 7.51 -24.14
C CYS A 593 -24.98 8.85 -24.84
N TYR A 594 -24.44 9.85 -24.15
CA TYR A 594 -24.11 11.12 -24.81
C TYR A 594 -22.84 11.78 -24.31
N SER A 595 -22.33 12.72 -25.10
CA SER A 595 -21.23 13.59 -24.70
C SER A 595 -21.46 15.01 -25.20
N ILE A 596 -21.26 16.00 -24.32
CA ILE A 596 -21.35 17.41 -24.67
C ILE A 596 -20.15 18.20 -24.15
N GLY A 597 -19.74 19.22 -24.90
CA GLY A 597 -18.65 20.11 -24.51
C GLY A 597 -17.25 19.47 -24.58
N THR A 598 -17.08 18.38 -25.33
CA THR A 598 -15.75 17.80 -25.58
C THR A 598 -14.91 18.73 -26.46
N LYS A 599 -13.69 19.07 -26.02
CA LYS A 599 -12.79 20.02 -26.70
C LYS A 599 -11.35 19.49 -26.71
N ALA A 600 -10.70 19.50 -27.86
CA ALA A 600 -9.25 19.33 -27.94
C ALA A 600 -8.53 20.64 -28.28
N ASN A 601 -7.60 21.06 -27.43
CA ASN A 601 -6.77 22.23 -27.67
C ASN A 601 -5.50 21.88 -28.45
N ASN A 602 -5.05 22.78 -29.32
CA ASN A 602 -3.73 22.71 -29.98
C ASN A 602 -3.46 21.40 -30.76
N ASN A 603 -4.46 20.83 -31.45
CA ASN A 603 -4.32 19.57 -32.21
C ASN A 603 -3.69 18.43 -31.39
N CYS A 604 -4.01 18.34 -30.09
CA CYS A 604 -3.41 17.36 -29.21
C CYS A 604 -3.92 15.93 -29.43
N VAL A 605 -5.04 15.74 -30.14
CA VAL A 605 -5.66 14.43 -30.41
C VAL A 605 -5.64 14.12 -31.91
N ALA A 606 -5.12 12.95 -32.30
CA ALA A 606 -5.09 12.53 -33.71
C ALA A 606 -6.45 12.03 -34.22
N HIS A 607 -7.17 11.26 -33.39
CA HIS A 607 -8.53 10.80 -33.65
C HIS A 607 -9.51 11.43 -32.65
N GLU A 608 -9.75 12.73 -32.81
CA GLU A 608 -10.68 13.49 -31.98
C GLU A 608 -12.13 13.21 -32.36
N SER A 609 -12.93 12.79 -31.40
CA SER A 609 -14.39 12.65 -31.52
C SER A 609 -15.08 13.05 -30.21
N GLY A 610 -16.40 13.31 -30.26
CA GLY A 610 -17.16 13.68 -29.08
C GLY A 610 -17.67 12.50 -28.26
N LEU A 611 -18.17 11.42 -28.88
CA LEU A 611 -18.59 10.23 -28.12
C LEU A 611 -17.42 9.25 -27.94
N ALA A 612 -16.95 8.63 -29.03
CA ALA A 612 -15.84 7.67 -28.99
C ALA A 612 -14.76 8.07 -30.01
N GLY A 613 -13.48 8.09 -29.64
CA GLY A 613 -12.40 8.49 -30.55
C GLY A 613 -12.39 7.64 -31.83
N ARG A 614 -12.33 6.31 -31.67
CA ARG A 614 -12.44 5.30 -32.74
C ARG A 614 -13.37 4.16 -32.36
N LEU A 615 -14.21 3.73 -33.30
CA LEU A 615 -15.01 2.53 -33.22
C LEU A 615 -14.49 1.51 -34.23
N LEU A 616 -13.92 0.40 -33.75
CA LEU A 616 -13.37 -0.68 -34.57
C LEU A 616 -14.02 -2.00 -34.14
N ASP A 617 -14.52 -2.77 -35.11
CA ASP A 617 -15.07 -4.10 -34.88
C ASP A 617 -16.02 -4.18 -33.68
N PHE A 618 -17.05 -3.34 -33.58
CA PHE A 618 -18.00 -3.30 -32.45
C PHE A 618 -19.33 -4.03 -32.78
N GLU A 619 -20.21 -4.26 -31.80
CA GLU A 619 -21.54 -4.85 -32.05
C GLU A 619 -22.57 -3.80 -32.46
N SER A 620 -22.75 -2.76 -31.63
CA SER A 620 -23.73 -1.70 -31.91
C SER A 620 -23.47 -0.39 -31.16
N VAL A 621 -23.74 0.72 -31.84
CA VAL A 621 -23.94 2.04 -31.20
C VAL A 621 -25.37 2.47 -31.47
N ALA A 622 -26.19 2.61 -30.44
CA ALA A 622 -27.60 2.93 -30.58
C ALA A 622 -28.04 4.05 -29.64
N ASN A 623 -28.93 4.92 -30.10
CA ASN A 623 -29.54 5.95 -29.24
C ASN A 623 -28.54 6.91 -28.60
N CYS A 624 -27.43 7.23 -29.29
CA CYS A 624 -26.38 8.05 -28.73
C CYS A 624 -26.28 9.42 -29.40
N TYR A 625 -25.78 10.43 -28.71
CA TYR A 625 -25.49 11.70 -29.38
C TYR A 625 -24.23 12.42 -28.88
N SER A 626 -23.75 13.36 -29.69
CA SER A 626 -22.66 14.26 -29.34
C SER A 626 -22.89 15.66 -29.91
N ASP A 627 -22.53 16.71 -29.18
CA ASP A 627 -22.58 18.10 -29.69
C ASP A 627 -21.40 18.46 -30.63
N THR A 628 -20.47 17.52 -30.83
CA THR A 628 -19.38 17.63 -31.80
C THR A 628 -19.50 16.55 -32.88
N THR A 629 -18.70 15.50 -32.81
CA THR A 629 -18.79 14.33 -33.71
C THR A 629 -19.06 13.07 -32.89
N LEU A 630 -19.69 12.06 -33.49
CA LEU A 630 -19.96 10.81 -32.78
C LEU A 630 -18.68 9.98 -32.63
N SER A 631 -18.13 9.51 -33.76
CA SER A 631 -16.88 8.74 -33.78
C SER A 631 -16.27 8.65 -35.17
N MET A 632 -14.99 8.28 -35.26
CA MET A 632 -14.38 7.72 -36.45
C MET A 632 -14.72 6.22 -36.57
N CYS A 633 -15.33 5.82 -37.68
CA CYS A 633 -15.82 4.45 -37.90
C CYS A 633 -15.54 3.99 -39.34
N PRO A 634 -15.03 2.76 -39.56
CA PRO A 634 -14.87 2.17 -40.88
C PRO A 634 -16.20 2.00 -41.63
N ASP A 635 -16.18 2.10 -42.97
CA ASP A 635 -17.39 1.93 -43.81
C ASP A 635 -18.05 0.54 -43.60
N SER A 636 -17.29 -0.49 -43.21
CA SER A 636 -17.80 -1.84 -42.87
C SER A 636 -18.75 -1.85 -41.67
N ASP A 637 -18.54 -0.94 -40.72
CA ASP A 637 -19.21 -0.97 -39.41
C ASP A 637 -20.24 0.15 -39.23
N MET A 638 -20.34 1.07 -40.19
CA MET A 638 -21.33 2.16 -40.19
C MET A 638 -22.78 1.65 -40.05
N SER A 639 -23.09 0.46 -40.56
CA SER A 639 -24.43 -0.15 -40.45
C SER A 639 -24.81 -0.56 -39.02
N LYS A 640 -23.83 -0.67 -38.13
CA LYS A 640 -24.00 -1.01 -36.71
C LYS A 640 -24.29 0.23 -35.85
N VAL A 641 -24.23 1.42 -36.44
CA VAL A 641 -24.60 2.68 -35.80
C VAL A 641 -26.04 3.02 -36.16
N SER A 642 -26.91 3.14 -35.17
CA SER A 642 -28.33 3.36 -35.36
C SER A 642 -28.86 4.42 -34.41
N ASN A 643 -29.90 5.16 -34.83
CA ASN A 643 -30.56 6.18 -34.00
C ASN A 643 -29.61 7.11 -33.23
N SER A 644 -28.48 7.47 -33.85
CA SER A 644 -27.40 8.20 -33.18
C SER A 644 -27.00 9.43 -33.97
N TYR A 645 -26.70 10.53 -33.27
CA TYR A 645 -26.73 11.87 -33.84
C TYR A 645 -25.51 12.73 -33.47
N TYR A 646 -25.14 13.66 -34.34
CA TYR A 646 -24.10 14.64 -34.06
C TYR A 646 -24.35 15.95 -34.82
N LEU A 647 -23.75 17.05 -34.37
CA LEU A 647 -24.09 18.39 -34.86
C LEU A 647 -23.38 18.78 -36.16
N THR A 648 -24.11 19.48 -37.04
CA THR A 648 -23.65 20.02 -38.34
C THR A 648 -22.49 21.01 -38.24
N GLU A 649 -22.40 21.77 -37.15
CA GLU A 649 -21.60 23.01 -37.06
C GLU A 649 -20.13 22.78 -36.67
N THR A 650 -19.77 21.55 -36.27
CA THR A 650 -18.49 21.17 -35.66
C THR A 650 -17.74 20.07 -36.42
N ALA A 651 -18.26 19.60 -37.56
CA ALA A 651 -17.67 18.50 -38.32
C ALA A 651 -16.42 18.93 -39.13
N GLY A 652 -15.22 18.58 -38.63
CA GLY A 652 -13.97 18.67 -39.39
C GLY A 652 -13.94 17.77 -40.64
N THR A 653 -13.14 18.14 -41.64
CA THR A 653 -13.21 17.62 -43.03
C THR A 653 -12.41 16.34 -43.32
N LEU A 654 -11.79 15.69 -42.33
CA LEU A 654 -10.74 14.69 -42.59
C LEU A 654 -11.15 13.21 -42.51
N TYR A 655 -12.31 12.85 -41.95
CA TYR A 655 -12.82 11.47 -41.95
C TYR A 655 -14.36 11.43 -41.94
N LYS A 656 -14.98 10.42 -42.58
CA LYS A 656 -16.42 10.18 -42.43
C LYS A 656 -16.71 9.83 -40.96
N ARG A 657 -17.74 10.44 -40.39
CA ARG A 657 -18.13 10.27 -38.99
C ARG A 657 -19.34 9.34 -38.89
N ALA A 658 -19.38 8.54 -37.82
CA ALA A 658 -20.52 7.70 -37.48
C ALA A 658 -21.77 8.54 -37.13
N GLY A 659 -22.96 8.00 -37.38
CA GLY A 659 -24.24 8.61 -37.00
C GLY A 659 -24.86 9.52 -38.05
N THR A 660 -25.93 10.21 -37.65
CA THR A 660 -26.72 11.11 -38.50
C THR A 660 -26.48 12.56 -38.09
N LEU A 661 -26.16 13.39 -39.09
CA LEU A 661 -25.95 14.81 -38.89
C LEU A 661 -27.29 15.53 -38.65
N VAL A 662 -27.38 16.36 -37.60
CA VAL A 662 -28.56 17.17 -37.25
C VAL A 662 -28.15 18.58 -36.83
N THR A 663 -29.08 19.53 -36.90
CA THR A 663 -28.90 20.88 -36.34
C THR A 663 -29.09 20.87 -34.82
N GLY A 664 -28.57 21.90 -34.14
CA GLY A 664 -28.79 22.03 -32.69
C GLY A 664 -30.27 22.16 -32.32
N GLU A 665 -31.08 22.81 -33.17
CA GLU A 665 -32.53 22.93 -32.96
C GLU A 665 -33.25 21.58 -33.08
N GLU A 666 -32.86 20.77 -34.07
CA GLU A 666 -33.39 19.41 -34.20
C GLU A 666 -33.02 18.58 -32.99
N LEU A 667 -31.73 18.54 -32.61
CA LEU A 667 -31.25 17.70 -31.51
C LEU A 667 -31.96 18.01 -30.18
N ARG A 668 -32.21 19.29 -29.86
CA ARG A 668 -32.93 19.70 -28.65
C ARG A 668 -34.33 19.09 -28.50
N ASN A 669 -34.95 18.68 -29.60
CA ASN A 669 -36.31 18.12 -29.63
C ASN A 669 -36.33 16.61 -29.91
N MET A 670 -35.23 15.91 -29.66
CA MET A 670 -35.06 14.49 -30.03
C MET A 670 -35.11 13.51 -28.86
N GLY A 671 -35.43 13.94 -27.63
CA GLY A 671 -35.56 13.04 -26.47
C GLY A 671 -36.46 11.85 -26.77
N ASP A 672 -37.69 12.10 -27.22
CA ASP A 672 -38.65 11.04 -27.60
C ASP A 672 -38.17 10.11 -28.73
N LYS A 673 -37.24 10.58 -29.56
CA LYS A 673 -36.69 9.80 -30.68
C LYS A 673 -35.48 8.98 -30.26
N LEU A 674 -34.67 9.46 -29.33
CA LEU A 674 -33.49 8.77 -28.83
C LEU A 674 -33.89 7.49 -28.08
N GLY A 675 -35.03 7.47 -27.40
CA GLY A 675 -35.58 6.26 -26.79
C GLY A 675 -36.17 6.51 -25.42
N GLY A 676 -36.63 5.44 -24.76
CA GLY A 676 -37.30 5.55 -23.45
C GLY A 676 -36.41 6.05 -22.31
N SER A 677 -35.09 5.99 -22.49
CA SER A 677 -34.08 6.44 -21.52
C SER A 677 -33.81 7.95 -21.57
N PHE A 678 -34.32 8.67 -22.58
CA PHE A 678 -34.08 10.11 -22.76
C PHE A 678 -35.35 10.93 -22.59
N MET A 679 -35.16 12.18 -22.16
CA MET A 679 -36.20 13.20 -22.09
C MET A 679 -35.70 14.51 -22.70
N ASN A 680 -36.61 15.34 -23.22
CA ASN A 680 -36.26 16.67 -23.68
C ASN A 680 -35.91 17.57 -22.48
N ASN A 681 -34.76 18.24 -22.54
CA ASN A 681 -34.35 19.25 -21.58
C ASN A 681 -34.82 20.63 -22.06
N ALA A 682 -35.56 21.38 -21.24
CA ALA A 682 -36.06 22.71 -21.61
C ALA A 682 -34.93 23.71 -21.89
N ASP A 683 -33.79 23.56 -21.20
CA ASP A 683 -32.67 24.49 -21.23
C ASP A 683 -31.48 23.96 -22.06
N GLY A 684 -31.61 22.82 -22.75
CA GLY A 684 -30.47 22.17 -23.38
C GLY A 684 -30.81 21.03 -24.35
N TYR A 685 -29.81 20.19 -24.62
CA TYR A 685 -29.98 18.94 -25.37
C TYR A 685 -30.66 17.85 -24.52
N PRO A 686 -31.25 16.82 -25.13
CA PRO A 686 -31.96 15.77 -24.40
C PRO A 686 -31.09 15.15 -23.31
N MET A 687 -31.62 14.97 -22.10
CA MET A 687 -30.89 14.36 -20.99
C MET A 687 -31.40 12.95 -20.73
N LEU A 688 -30.64 12.16 -19.99
CA LEU A 688 -31.10 10.87 -19.50
C LEU A 688 -32.19 11.05 -18.43
N ASP A 689 -33.11 10.11 -18.35
CA ASP A 689 -34.26 10.17 -17.44
C ASP A 689 -33.85 10.25 -15.96
N TRP A 690 -32.76 9.58 -15.58
CA TRP A 690 -32.23 9.62 -14.22
C TRP A 690 -31.61 10.97 -13.84
N GLU A 691 -31.20 11.80 -14.81
CA GLU A 691 -30.66 13.15 -14.53
C GLU A 691 -31.73 14.09 -13.94
N GLU A 692 -33.01 13.90 -14.26
CA GLU A 692 -34.10 14.73 -13.73
C GLU A 692 -34.27 14.54 -12.21
N SER A 693 -34.02 13.33 -11.70
CA SER A 693 -34.16 13.02 -10.28
C SER A 693 -33.12 13.76 -9.40
N ALA A 694 -31.90 13.95 -9.91
CA ALA A 694 -30.83 14.69 -9.23
C ALA A 694 -31.11 16.21 -9.12
N GLU A 695 -31.89 16.78 -10.04
CA GLU A 695 -32.32 18.19 -9.95
C GLU A 695 -33.46 18.38 -8.93
N MET A 696 -34.30 17.36 -8.71
CA MET A 696 -35.38 17.43 -7.72
C MET A 696 -34.88 17.37 -6.26
N ASP A 697 -33.80 16.64 -5.97
CA ASP A 697 -33.22 16.55 -4.62
C ASP A 697 -32.57 17.87 -4.13
N LYS A 698 -32.42 18.86 -5.02
CA LYS A 698 -31.92 20.21 -4.70
C LYS A 698 -33.02 21.19 -4.26
N ILE A 699 -34.30 20.80 -4.24
CA ILE A 699 -35.41 21.67 -3.79
C ILE A 699 -35.43 21.76 -2.25
N THR A 700 -34.91 22.87 -1.72
CA THR A 700 -34.76 23.09 -0.27
C THR A 700 -35.94 23.80 0.41
N SER A 701 -36.91 24.32 -0.36
CA SER A 701 -38.11 24.96 0.20
C SER A 701 -39.28 24.99 -0.79
N VAL A 702 -40.50 24.92 -0.26
CA VAL A 702 -41.75 25.11 -1.00
C VAL A 702 -42.53 26.26 -0.35
N THR A 703 -42.89 27.27 -1.14
CA THR A 703 -43.63 28.46 -0.68
C THR A 703 -45.10 28.35 -1.08
N TYR A 704 -46.01 28.43 -0.11
CA TYR A 704 -47.44 28.43 -0.36
C TYR A 704 -47.93 29.83 -0.73
N ILE A 705 -48.56 29.97 -1.91
CA ILE A 705 -49.22 31.21 -2.35
C ILE A 705 -50.74 31.00 -2.27
N ASN A 706 -51.45 31.88 -1.55
CA ASN A 706 -52.91 31.81 -1.45
C ASN A 706 -53.60 32.37 -2.71
N GLU A 707 -54.94 32.22 -2.79
CA GLU A 707 -55.75 32.72 -3.92
C GLU A 707 -55.68 34.25 -4.11
N ALA A 708 -55.15 35.00 -3.14
CA ALA A 708 -54.92 36.45 -3.22
C ALA A 708 -53.49 36.80 -3.68
N GLY A 709 -52.63 35.82 -3.95
CA GLY A 709 -51.23 36.03 -4.34
C GLY A 709 -50.29 36.26 -3.14
N GLU A 710 -50.73 36.00 -1.91
CA GLU A 710 -49.93 36.22 -0.71
C GLU A 710 -49.25 34.92 -0.24
N GLU A 711 -47.97 35.03 0.12
CA GLU A 711 -47.20 33.92 0.69
C GLU A 711 -47.70 33.59 2.11
N THR A 712 -48.11 32.34 2.36
CA THR A 712 -48.81 31.97 3.60
C THR A 712 -48.15 30.88 4.44
N GLN A 713 -47.08 30.22 3.96
CA GLN A 713 -46.18 29.41 4.79
C GLN A 713 -44.95 28.98 3.98
N SER A 714 -43.78 28.95 4.62
CA SER A 714 -42.59 28.25 4.14
C SER A 714 -42.39 26.99 4.98
N ALA A 715 -42.32 25.83 4.35
CA ALA A 715 -41.78 24.65 5.02
C ALA A 715 -40.24 24.73 4.91
N SER A 716 -39.55 24.91 6.04
CA SER A 716 -38.09 24.82 6.11
C SER A 716 -37.67 23.57 6.88
N GLY A 717 -36.84 22.74 6.24
CA GLY A 717 -36.37 21.45 6.75
C GLY A 717 -36.27 20.42 5.63
N ALA A 718 -35.32 19.48 5.73
CA ALA A 718 -35.09 18.45 4.72
C ALA A 718 -36.39 17.70 4.38
N VAL A 719 -36.95 17.95 3.20
CA VAL A 719 -38.09 17.20 2.67
C VAL A 719 -37.50 15.99 1.97
N SER A 720 -37.57 14.80 2.59
CA SER A 720 -37.19 13.57 1.91
C SER A 720 -38.22 13.27 0.83
N MET A 721 -37.91 13.59 -0.43
CA MET A 721 -38.76 13.24 -1.57
C MET A 721 -38.43 11.81 -1.98
N LYS A 722 -39.30 10.85 -1.61
CA LYS A 722 -39.25 9.52 -2.23
C LYS A 722 -40.01 9.58 -3.55
N SER A 723 -39.35 9.15 -4.63
CA SER A 723 -39.97 8.96 -5.94
C SER A 723 -41.23 8.09 -5.82
N ALA A 724 -42.32 8.49 -6.49
CA ALA A 724 -43.33 7.58 -7.05
C ALA A 724 -44.49 8.33 -7.74
N GLY A 725 -44.50 8.36 -9.07
CA GLY A 725 -45.74 8.32 -9.85
C GLY A 725 -45.87 9.34 -10.98
N VAL A 726 -46.18 8.84 -12.18
CA VAL A 726 -46.68 9.64 -13.31
C VAL A 726 -48.20 9.78 -13.17
N ALA A 727 -48.72 11.01 -13.09
CA ALA A 727 -50.16 11.24 -13.18
C ALA A 727 -50.55 11.30 -14.67
N LYS A 728 -51.46 10.44 -15.14
CA LYS A 728 -51.92 10.49 -16.55
C LYS A 728 -53.27 11.19 -16.65
N ASN A 729 -53.37 12.20 -17.51
CA ASN A 729 -54.64 12.82 -17.93
C ASN A 729 -54.94 12.35 -19.36
N ASN A 730 -55.99 11.55 -19.55
CA ASN A 730 -56.40 11.04 -20.87
C ASN A 730 -55.26 10.44 -21.72
N GLY A 731 -54.26 9.81 -21.08
CA GLY A 731 -53.12 9.18 -21.76
C GLY A 731 -51.94 10.10 -22.06
N LYS A 732 -52.00 11.41 -21.77
CA LYS A 732 -50.83 12.31 -21.73
C LYS A 732 -50.23 12.30 -20.31
N ALA A 733 -48.90 12.26 -20.21
CA ALA A 733 -48.19 12.30 -18.94
C ALA A 733 -48.27 13.72 -18.34
N GLY A 734 -48.74 13.84 -17.11
CA GLY A 734 -48.59 15.01 -16.25
C GLY A 734 -47.54 14.72 -15.17
N ARG A 735 -46.83 15.77 -14.75
CA ARG A 735 -45.68 15.70 -13.83
C ARG A 735 -46.17 15.77 -12.38
N LEU A 736 -45.84 14.77 -11.56
CA LEU A 736 -46.04 14.85 -10.10
C LEU A 736 -44.92 15.73 -9.52
N PHE A 737 -45.27 16.83 -8.86
CA PHE A 737 -44.31 17.88 -8.50
C PHE A 737 -43.84 17.77 -7.03
N ALA A 738 -44.72 17.35 -6.11
CA ALA A 738 -44.37 17.13 -4.71
C ALA A 738 -45.42 16.29 -3.98
N ALA A 739 -45.00 15.54 -2.96
CA ALA A 739 -45.88 14.88 -2.01
C ALA A 739 -45.39 15.14 -0.57
N SER A 740 -46.30 15.54 0.31
CA SER A 740 -46.02 15.80 1.73
C SER A 740 -46.56 14.68 2.60
N TYR A 741 -45.75 14.23 3.56
CA TYR A 741 -46.10 13.21 4.53
C TYR A 741 -45.98 13.75 5.96
N LYS A 742 -46.96 13.44 6.81
CA LYS A 742 -46.93 13.73 8.25
C LYS A 742 -47.08 12.42 9.03
N ASN A 743 -46.06 12.08 9.82
CA ASN A 743 -46.01 10.81 10.58
C ASN A 743 -46.23 9.57 9.69
N GLY A 744 -45.71 9.57 8.47
CA GLY A 744 -45.86 8.48 7.51
C GLY A 744 -47.22 8.42 6.80
N ILE A 745 -48.10 9.40 7.02
CA ILE A 745 -49.41 9.51 6.35
C ILE A 745 -49.32 10.62 5.29
N LEU A 746 -49.75 10.33 4.06
CA LEU A 746 -49.79 11.31 2.97
C LEU A 746 -50.82 12.42 3.28
N THR A 747 -50.41 13.69 3.21
CA THR A 747 -51.29 14.84 3.54
C THR A 747 -51.59 15.74 2.34
N ASP A 748 -50.61 15.96 1.46
CA ASP A 748 -50.74 16.91 0.35
C ASP A 748 -50.00 16.38 -0.88
N VAL A 749 -50.56 16.59 -2.08
CA VAL A 749 -49.98 16.22 -3.37
C VAL A 749 -50.07 17.41 -4.33
N VAL A 750 -48.97 17.72 -5.01
CA VAL A 750 -48.90 18.75 -6.06
C VAL A 750 -48.68 18.09 -7.41
N ILE A 751 -49.54 18.42 -8.37
CA ILE A 751 -49.49 17.92 -9.75
C ILE A 751 -49.30 19.12 -10.67
N CYS A 752 -48.27 19.09 -11.51
CA CYS A 752 -48.13 20.03 -12.63
C CYS A 752 -48.72 19.38 -13.89
N ALA A 753 -49.69 20.05 -14.51
CA ALA A 753 -50.35 19.56 -15.71
C ALA A 753 -50.30 20.62 -16.82
N ASP A 754 -49.80 20.22 -17.98
CA ASP A 754 -49.69 21.05 -19.19
C ASP A 754 -51.06 21.61 -19.63
N GLU A 755 -52.15 20.84 -19.41
CA GLU A 755 -53.54 21.26 -19.69
C GLU A 755 -54.50 20.79 -18.58
N VAL A 756 -55.20 21.75 -17.93
CA VAL A 756 -56.26 21.48 -16.95
C VAL A 756 -57.63 21.70 -17.61
N THR A 757 -58.41 20.64 -17.78
CA THR A 757 -59.80 20.73 -18.29
C THR A 757 -60.78 20.58 -17.13
N ALA A 758 -61.97 21.18 -17.25
CA ALA A 758 -62.99 21.20 -16.20
C ALA A 758 -63.57 19.82 -15.82
N SER A 759 -63.18 18.73 -16.50
CA SER A 759 -63.73 17.38 -16.30
C SER A 759 -62.74 16.26 -16.70
N GLY A 760 -61.57 16.21 -16.06
CA GLY A 760 -60.57 15.13 -16.25
C GLY A 760 -60.48 14.16 -15.07
N GLU A 761 -60.20 12.88 -15.34
CA GLU A 761 -59.80 11.90 -14.34
C GLU A 761 -58.26 11.79 -14.30
N TYR A 762 -57.68 11.84 -13.11
CA TYR A 762 -56.24 11.73 -12.87
C TYR A 762 -55.96 10.50 -12.01
N ASN A 763 -55.18 9.55 -12.52
CA ASN A 763 -54.72 8.39 -11.76
C ASN A 763 -53.37 8.72 -11.08
N ILE A 764 -53.35 8.70 -9.75
CA ILE A 764 -52.16 8.97 -8.93
C ILE A 764 -51.66 7.63 -8.39
N GLY A 765 -50.48 7.17 -8.84
CA GLY A 765 -49.90 5.88 -8.46
C GLY A 765 -49.32 5.82 -7.04
N LEU A 766 -49.92 6.54 -6.08
CA LEU A 766 -49.47 6.59 -4.68
C LEU A 766 -50.35 5.69 -3.80
N SER A 767 -49.73 4.97 -2.87
CA SER A 767 -50.47 4.22 -1.85
C SER A 767 -51.10 5.19 -0.85
N LEU A 768 -52.44 5.25 -0.80
CA LEU A 768 -53.22 6.10 0.12
C LEU A 768 -53.52 5.41 1.47
N ALA A 769 -52.83 4.32 1.78
CA ALA A 769 -53.10 3.55 2.99
C ALA A 769 -53.03 4.45 4.25
N ASN A 770 -54.16 4.52 4.97
CA ASN A 770 -54.35 5.29 6.22
C ASN A 770 -54.48 6.82 6.08
N ALA A 771 -54.71 7.37 4.89
CA ALA A 771 -55.02 8.79 4.72
C ALA A 771 -56.54 9.05 4.65
N ASP A 772 -57.11 9.75 5.64
CA ASP A 772 -58.54 10.08 5.68
C ASP A 772 -58.94 11.12 4.62
N THR A 773 -58.06 12.09 4.36
CA THR A 773 -58.21 13.14 3.34
C THR A 773 -56.83 13.59 2.85
N VAL A 774 -56.63 13.61 1.53
CA VAL A 774 -55.45 14.16 0.87
C VAL A 774 -55.83 15.40 0.08
N LYS A 775 -55.06 16.49 0.24
CA LYS A 775 -55.24 17.70 -0.57
C LYS A 775 -54.48 17.57 -1.88
N ILE A 776 -55.15 17.84 -2.99
CA ILE A 776 -54.52 17.82 -4.30
C ILE A 776 -54.50 19.25 -4.84
N PHE A 777 -53.30 19.72 -5.20
CA PHE A 777 -53.06 20.98 -5.87
C PHE A 777 -52.71 20.71 -7.32
N ILE A 778 -53.47 21.27 -8.26
CA ILE A 778 -53.14 21.19 -9.68
C ILE A 778 -52.61 22.55 -10.13
N MET A 779 -51.36 22.57 -10.57
CA MET A 779 -50.67 23.73 -11.12
C MET A 779 -50.56 23.60 -12.65
N THR A 780 -50.56 24.75 -13.32
CA THR A 780 -50.18 24.85 -14.75
C THR A 780 -48.75 25.35 -14.85
N ASP A 781 -48.11 25.20 -16.02
CA ASP A 781 -46.73 25.62 -16.28
C ASP A 781 -46.45 27.12 -15.98
N ASN A 782 -47.50 27.95 -15.89
CA ASN A 782 -47.41 29.35 -15.51
C ASN A 782 -47.50 29.59 -13.98
N MET A 783 -47.39 28.55 -13.14
CA MET A 783 -47.41 28.63 -11.68
C MET A 783 -48.68 29.27 -11.09
N VAL A 784 -49.80 29.25 -11.83
CA VAL A 784 -51.12 29.68 -11.33
C VAL A 784 -51.87 28.47 -10.80
N PRO A 785 -52.20 28.41 -9.48
CA PRO A 785 -52.97 27.30 -8.92
C PRO A 785 -54.41 27.38 -9.43
N LEU A 786 -54.86 26.33 -10.11
CA LEU A 786 -56.15 26.35 -10.79
C LEU A 786 -57.26 25.60 -10.04
N ILE A 787 -56.94 24.59 -9.23
CA ILE A 787 -57.96 23.77 -8.55
C ILE A 787 -57.45 23.23 -7.21
N LYS A 788 -58.27 23.35 -6.15
CA LYS A 788 -58.14 22.62 -4.88
C LYS A 788 -59.16 21.48 -4.87
N ALA A 789 -58.70 20.24 -5.00
CA ALA A 789 -59.55 19.07 -4.88
C ALA A 789 -59.29 18.35 -3.55
N TYR A 790 -60.36 17.83 -2.94
CA TYR A 790 -60.28 16.95 -1.77
C TYR A 790 -60.74 15.56 -2.19
N THR A 791 -60.05 14.53 -1.72
CA THR A 791 -60.52 13.15 -1.87
C THR A 791 -61.76 12.94 -0.98
N GLU A 792 -62.88 12.50 -1.56
CA GLU A 792 -64.02 11.99 -0.79
C GLU A 792 -63.76 10.51 -0.48
N SER A 793 -63.43 10.21 0.78
CA SER A 793 -63.31 8.85 1.38
C SER A 793 -62.61 7.77 0.53
N VAL A 794 -61.39 7.41 0.93
CA VAL A 794 -60.66 6.25 0.38
C VAL A 794 -61.37 4.95 0.80
N GLN A 795 -61.84 4.15 -0.15
CA GLN A 795 -61.87 2.69 0.00
C GLN A 795 -60.70 2.09 -0.76
#